data_AF-A0AA88V567-F1
#
_entry.id   AF-A0AA88V567-F1
#
_cell.length_a   1.000
_cell.length_b   1.000
_cell.length_c   1.000
_cell.angle_alpha   90.00
_cell.angle_beta   90.00
_cell.angle_gamma   90.00
#
_symmetry.space_group_name_H-M   'P 1'
#
loop_
_entity.id
_entity.type
_entity.pdbx_description
1 polymer ?
#
loop_
_entity_poly.entity_id
_entity_poly.type
_entity_poly.pdbx_seq_one_letter_code
_entity_poly.pdbx_strand_id
1 'polypeptide(L)'
;VLPIAMDRAIKEIVSSIVQRSVSIATQTTKELVLKDYAMESDETRIRNAAHLMEPLRGSISSQLRNSLQGLTIGSELLEQAVQLVTNDNLDLGCALIEQAATEKAIQTIDGEIAQQLSIRRKHRDGVGPAFFDASLYTQGHMGGLPEALRPKPGRLSYSQQRVYEDFVRLPWQNQPSQNSNSAPVGPLSSSGGVGGLSRGYGSASGQLNPGIYSSGVGGTGIGTVAHSLDLVTDEMDSSSVKLHSASPLHVGMADVDLFCCKELGASAQTLPSPSGSERLGSNISEPSLTTGDALDKYQIVSEKLETLVTSDSKEAEIQAIIAEVPGIVLRCISRDEAALAVAQKVFKGLYENASNSAHVGAHLAILAAIRDVSKLVVKELTSWVIYSEEDRKFNKDITVGLICSELLNLAEYNVHMAKLLDSGRNKAATEFAISLVQTLVVSHSRVISELQNLVDALAKLAARPGSPESLQQLVEIARNPAAIATTLSGASVAKDDSTRQARDKKVTALPVASREEYSILEAVEPDPAGFREQVSMLFAEWYRICELPGANDAACAHYVLQLQQSGLLKGDDMSDRFFRRLMELSVSHCLSSEVISSGPLQSHQVQPLSFLAIDIYAKLVFSILKVLAVTVRYIQKEAEEKKASFNPRPHFRLFINWLLDLSALDPVFDGANFQVLTALANAFHALQPLKVPGFSFAWLELVSHRSFMPKLLTGTAQKGWPYFQRLLVDLFQFMEPFLRNAELGESVHFLYKGTLRVLLVLLHDFPEFLCDFHFSFCDVIPPSCIQMRNIILSAFPRNMRLPDPSTPNLKIDLLAEISQSPRILSEVDAALKSKQIKSDVDEYLKTRQQGSSFLTDLRQKLLLLPSDAARAGTRYNVPLINSLVLYVGMQAIQQLQARTPPHAQSMASSVPLAVFLVGAALDIFQTLILDLDTEGRYLFLNAVANQLRYPNNHTHYFSFILLYLFAESNQEVIQEQITRVLLERLIVNRPHPWGLLITFIELIKNPRYNFWSRSFTRCAPEIEKLFESVSRSCGGPKPVDEGGVAGGISDMH
;
A
#
# COMPACT_ATOMS: atom_id res chain seq x y z
N VAL A 1 -15.16 -47.54 3.17
CA VAL A 1 -14.26 -47.18 4.30
C VAL A 1 -14.12 -45.66 4.43
N LEU A 2 -13.45 -44.98 3.49
CA LEU A 2 -13.14 -43.53 3.59
C LEU A 2 -14.31 -42.62 4.02
N PRO A 3 -15.56 -42.74 3.48
CA PRO A 3 -16.67 -41.87 3.91
C PRO A 3 -17.08 -42.05 5.37
N ILE A 4 -16.94 -43.26 5.92
CA ILE A 4 -17.29 -43.58 7.31
C ILE A 4 -16.19 -43.09 8.26
N ALA A 5 -14.94 -43.07 7.81
CA ALA A 5 -13.83 -42.46 8.54
C ALA A 5 -13.99 -40.93 8.61
N MET A 6 -14.32 -40.29 7.49
CA MET A 6 -14.60 -38.85 7.46
C MET A 6 -15.83 -38.48 8.28
N ASP A 7 -16.95 -39.22 8.19
CA ASP A 7 -18.15 -38.98 8.99
C ASP A 7 -17.86 -39.01 10.51
N ARG A 8 -17.02 -39.93 10.98
CA ARG A 8 -16.57 -39.97 12.39
C ARG A 8 -15.66 -38.79 12.76
N ALA A 9 -14.61 -38.54 11.97
CA ALA A 9 -13.67 -37.46 12.23
C ALA A 9 -14.37 -36.08 12.24
N ILE A 10 -15.28 -35.85 11.28
CA ILE A 10 -16.14 -34.67 11.22
C ILE A 10 -16.98 -34.57 12.50
N LYS A 11 -17.67 -35.64 12.93
CA LYS A 11 -18.53 -35.58 14.13
C LYS A 11 -17.79 -35.26 15.43
N GLU A 12 -16.56 -35.76 15.63
CA GLU A 12 -15.75 -35.42 16.80
C GLU A 12 -15.22 -33.97 16.75
N ILE A 13 -14.78 -33.50 15.57
CA ILE A 13 -14.28 -32.14 15.36
C ILE A 13 -15.43 -31.11 15.46
N VAL A 14 -16.59 -31.37 14.85
CA VAL A 14 -17.81 -30.55 14.98
C VAL A 14 -18.17 -30.40 16.45
N SER A 15 -18.37 -31.51 17.16
CA SER A 15 -18.89 -31.49 18.53
C SER A 15 -18.02 -30.67 19.48
N SER A 16 -16.70 -30.85 19.39
CA SER A 16 -15.71 -30.19 20.27
C SER A 16 -15.49 -28.71 19.95
N ILE A 17 -15.37 -28.34 18.67
CA ILE A 17 -15.18 -26.93 18.26
C ILE A 17 -16.46 -26.12 18.47
N VAL A 18 -17.62 -26.64 18.07
CA VAL A 18 -18.90 -25.94 18.21
C VAL A 18 -19.20 -25.67 19.67
N GLN A 19 -19.06 -26.66 20.56
CA GLN A 19 -19.42 -26.48 21.97
C GLN A 19 -18.58 -25.42 22.69
N ARG A 20 -17.31 -25.25 22.31
CA ARG A 20 -16.43 -24.22 22.89
C ARG A 20 -16.70 -22.83 22.31
N SER A 21 -16.94 -22.74 21.00
CA SER A 21 -17.16 -21.48 20.29
C SER A 21 -18.52 -20.88 20.62
N VAL A 22 -19.57 -21.70 20.64
CA VAL A 22 -20.93 -21.29 21.05
C VAL A 22 -20.94 -20.79 22.49
N SER A 23 -20.29 -21.47 23.43
CA SER A 23 -20.31 -21.03 24.85
C SER A 23 -19.75 -19.61 25.06
N ILE A 24 -18.71 -19.21 24.34
CA ILE A 24 -18.11 -17.88 24.45
C ILE A 24 -18.97 -16.83 23.72
N ALA A 25 -19.49 -17.17 22.54
CA ALA A 25 -20.39 -16.29 21.77
C ALA A 25 -21.70 -16.03 22.54
N THR A 26 -22.41 -17.08 22.95
CA THR A 26 -23.69 -17.02 23.68
C THR A 26 -23.57 -16.16 24.93
N GLN A 27 -22.56 -16.39 25.79
CA GLN A 27 -22.40 -15.59 27.01
C GLN A 27 -22.11 -14.10 26.69
N THR A 28 -21.38 -13.80 25.61
CA THR A 28 -21.11 -12.42 25.19
C THR A 28 -22.36 -11.73 24.64
N THR A 29 -23.11 -12.41 23.76
CA THR A 29 -24.38 -11.92 23.19
C THR A 29 -25.44 -11.71 24.27
N LYS A 30 -25.55 -12.65 25.22
CA LYS A 30 -26.44 -12.58 26.38
C LYS A 30 -26.18 -11.36 27.25
N GLU A 31 -24.95 -11.13 27.70
CA GLU A 31 -24.62 -9.98 28.55
C GLU A 31 -24.86 -8.65 27.81
N LEU A 32 -24.54 -8.56 26.52
CA LEU A 32 -24.82 -7.34 25.74
C LEU A 32 -26.32 -7.10 25.51
N VAL A 33 -27.07 -8.10 25.03
CA VAL A 33 -28.50 -7.97 24.74
C VAL A 33 -29.31 -7.72 26.02
N LEU A 34 -29.04 -8.42 27.12
CA LEU A 34 -29.76 -8.20 28.39
C LEU A 34 -29.45 -6.81 28.99
N LYS A 35 -28.25 -6.27 28.76
CA LYS A 35 -27.83 -4.94 29.22
C LYS A 35 -28.42 -3.82 28.36
N ASP A 36 -28.35 -3.91 27.04
CA ASP A 36 -28.85 -2.86 26.13
C ASP A 36 -30.39 -2.88 25.99
N TYR A 37 -31.03 -4.06 26.01
CA TYR A 37 -32.49 -4.22 26.03
C TYR A 37 -33.07 -4.40 27.45
N ALA A 38 -32.37 -3.92 28.48
CA ALA A 38 -32.83 -4.00 29.88
C ALA A 38 -34.23 -3.39 30.11
N MET A 39 -34.59 -2.37 29.33
CA MET A 39 -35.85 -1.60 29.43
C MET A 39 -36.90 -1.95 28.35
N GLU A 40 -36.63 -2.92 27.47
CA GLU A 40 -37.57 -3.31 26.40
C GLU A 40 -38.52 -4.42 26.87
N SER A 41 -39.81 -4.29 26.50
CA SER A 41 -40.89 -5.21 26.88
C SER A 41 -41.31 -6.14 25.74
N ASP A 42 -40.97 -5.81 24.49
CA ASP A 42 -41.26 -6.62 23.31
C ASP A 42 -40.27 -7.78 23.15
N GLU A 43 -40.68 -8.99 23.57
CA GLU A 43 -39.89 -10.23 23.42
C GLU A 43 -39.41 -10.48 21.98
N THR A 44 -40.15 -10.04 20.96
CA THR A 44 -39.80 -10.33 19.56
C THR A 44 -38.56 -9.54 19.15
N ARG A 45 -38.45 -8.28 19.59
CA ARG A 45 -37.29 -7.42 19.31
C ARG A 45 -36.03 -7.94 19.99
N ILE A 46 -36.15 -8.39 21.24
CA ILE A 46 -35.02 -8.92 22.01
C ILE A 46 -34.49 -10.22 21.37
N ARG A 47 -35.39 -11.14 20.99
CA ARG A 47 -35.03 -12.38 20.31
C ARG A 47 -34.38 -12.11 18.94
N ASN A 48 -35.00 -11.25 18.13
CA ASN A 48 -34.44 -10.86 16.84
C ASN A 48 -33.05 -10.22 17.01
N ALA A 49 -32.88 -9.28 17.94
CA ALA A 49 -31.58 -8.64 18.18
C ALA A 49 -30.49 -9.61 18.64
N ALA A 50 -30.83 -10.63 19.43
CA ALA A 50 -29.90 -11.69 19.78
C ALA A 50 -29.49 -12.52 18.55
N HIS A 51 -30.45 -12.90 17.69
CA HIS A 51 -30.19 -13.66 16.46
C HIS A 51 -29.47 -12.84 15.38
N LEU A 52 -29.56 -11.51 15.41
CA LEU A 52 -28.82 -10.62 14.51
C LEU A 52 -27.32 -10.54 14.85
N MET A 53 -26.92 -10.75 16.11
CA MET A 53 -25.58 -10.39 16.60
C MET A 53 -24.50 -11.49 16.40
N GLU A 54 -24.75 -12.47 15.52
CA GLU A 54 -23.96 -13.69 15.32
C GLU A 54 -22.62 -13.45 14.56
N PRO A 55 -21.44 -13.62 15.18
CA PRO A 55 -20.14 -13.30 14.57
C PRO A 55 -19.26 -14.55 14.29
N LEU A 56 -19.86 -15.74 14.15
CA LEU A 56 -19.16 -17.02 14.25
C LEU A 56 -18.33 -17.41 13.00
N ARG A 57 -18.68 -16.94 11.80
CA ARG A 57 -18.06 -17.33 10.51
C ARG A 57 -16.53 -17.18 10.49
N GLY A 58 -16.02 -16.05 10.99
CA GLY A 58 -14.58 -15.76 11.00
C GLY A 58 -13.77 -16.63 11.96
N SER A 59 -14.26 -16.85 13.19
CA SER A 59 -13.56 -17.66 14.18
C SER A 59 -13.60 -19.15 13.82
N ILE A 60 -14.75 -19.64 13.35
CA ILE A 60 -14.91 -21.04 12.92
C ILE A 60 -13.93 -21.37 11.79
N SER A 61 -13.91 -20.60 10.70
CA SER A 61 -13.02 -20.87 9.55
C SER A 61 -11.54 -20.90 9.96
N SER A 62 -11.13 -19.98 10.84
CA SER A 62 -9.78 -19.94 11.40
C SER A 62 -9.45 -21.17 12.25
N GLN A 63 -10.32 -21.58 13.16
CA GLN A 63 -10.06 -22.71 14.06
C GLN A 63 -10.19 -24.08 13.36
N LEU A 64 -11.02 -24.18 12.31
CA LEU A 64 -11.07 -25.34 11.41
C LEU A 64 -9.74 -25.55 10.66
N ARG A 65 -9.22 -24.48 10.03
CA ARG A 65 -7.90 -24.50 9.37
C ARG A 65 -6.78 -24.94 10.30
N ASN A 66 -6.78 -24.46 11.55
CA ASN A 66 -5.77 -24.83 12.54
C ASN A 66 -5.93 -26.27 13.08
N SER A 67 -7.15 -26.84 13.07
CA SER A 67 -7.41 -28.19 13.60
C SER A 67 -7.22 -29.30 12.57
N LEU A 68 -7.52 -29.04 11.29
CA LEU A 68 -7.34 -30.02 10.21
C LEU A 68 -5.87 -30.20 9.79
N GLN A 69 -4.95 -29.34 10.24
CA GLN A 69 -3.49 -29.51 10.07
C GLN A 69 -2.87 -30.59 10.98
N GLY A 70 -3.67 -31.36 11.73
CA GLY A 70 -3.21 -32.26 12.80
C GLY A 70 -3.44 -33.77 12.60
N LEU A 71 -3.84 -34.25 11.42
CA LEU A 71 -4.20 -35.66 11.20
C LEU A 71 -3.14 -36.43 10.40
N THR A 72 -2.16 -37.02 11.11
CA THR A 72 -1.08 -37.81 10.51
C THR A 72 -1.46 -39.29 10.35
N ILE A 73 -1.55 -39.79 9.09
CA ILE A 73 -1.68 -41.23 8.79
C ILE A 73 -0.91 -41.54 7.50
N GLY A 74 0.28 -42.16 7.63
CA GLY A 74 1.07 -42.63 6.48
C GLY A 74 0.43 -43.82 5.74
N SER A 75 0.83 -44.14 4.51
CA SER A 75 2.13 -43.84 3.87
C SER A 75 1.96 -43.15 2.51
N GLU A 76 2.68 -42.04 2.29
CA GLU A 76 2.93 -41.29 1.03
C GLU A 76 1.77 -41.18 0.02
N LEU A 77 1.44 -42.26 -0.72
CA LEU A 77 0.27 -42.30 -1.61
C LEU A 77 -1.05 -42.09 -0.85
N LEU A 78 -1.13 -42.56 0.41
CA LEU A 78 -2.28 -42.26 1.26
C LEU A 78 -2.30 -40.78 1.64
N GLU A 79 -1.15 -40.16 1.92
CA GLU A 79 -1.10 -38.73 2.26
C GLU A 79 -1.44 -37.85 1.07
N GLN A 80 -0.99 -38.17 -0.16
CA GLN A 80 -1.45 -37.45 -1.36
C GLN A 80 -2.96 -37.56 -1.57
N ALA A 81 -3.54 -38.77 -1.42
CA ALA A 81 -4.97 -38.97 -1.54
C ALA A 81 -5.76 -38.25 -0.44
N VAL A 82 -5.27 -38.27 0.81
CA VAL A 82 -5.88 -37.57 1.95
C VAL A 82 -5.75 -36.05 1.79
N GLN A 83 -4.61 -35.53 1.34
CA GLN A 83 -4.40 -34.09 1.12
C GLN A 83 -5.35 -33.54 0.06
N LEU A 84 -5.52 -34.29 -1.05
CA LEU A 84 -6.41 -33.93 -2.15
C LEU A 84 -7.88 -33.99 -1.70
N VAL A 85 -8.33 -35.11 -1.12
CA VAL A 85 -9.70 -35.25 -0.59
C VAL A 85 -9.99 -34.24 0.52
N THR A 86 -9.02 -33.90 1.37
CA THR A 86 -9.19 -32.91 2.44
C THR A 86 -9.34 -31.50 1.87
N ASN A 87 -8.53 -31.11 0.88
CA ASN A 87 -8.68 -29.80 0.22
C ASN A 87 -10.02 -29.70 -0.50
N ASP A 88 -10.37 -30.70 -1.32
CA ASP A 88 -11.61 -30.70 -2.12
C ASP A 88 -12.90 -30.65 -1.27
N ASN A 89 -12.83 -31.16 -0.02
CA ASN A 89 -13.96 -31.18 0.90
C ASN A 89 -13.82 -30.16 2.05
N LEU A 90 -12.76 -29.34 2.08
CA LEU A 90 -12.49 -28.40 3.17
C LEU A 90 -13.62 -27.36 3.31
N ASP A 91 -14.01 -26.73 2.20
CA ASP A 91 -15.03 -25.69 2.20
C ASP A 91 -16.43 -26.24 2.50
N LEU A 92 -16.73 -27.47 2.05
CA LEU A 92 -17.97 -28.18 2.39
C LEU A 92 -18.01 -28.56 3.88
N GLY A 93 -16.90 -29.04 4.43
CA GLY A 93 -16.76 -29.30 5.87
C GLY A 93 -16.89 -28.03 6.70
N CYS A 94 -16.31 -26.92 6.23
CA CYS A 94 -16.49 -25.61 6.86
C CYS A 94 -17.95 -25.16 6.85
N ALA A 95 -18.65 -25.27 5.71
CA ALA A 95 -20.05 -24.88 5.59
C ALA A 95 -20.99 -25.73 6.48
N LEU A 96 -20.77 -27.05 6.56
CA LEU A 96 -21.55 -27.94 7.43
C LEU A 96 -21.28 -27.66 8.93
N ILE A 97 -20.06 -27.30 9.30
CA ILE A 97 -19.73 -26.87 10.67
C ILE A 97 -20.28 -25.47 10.97
N GLU A 98 -20.26 -24.54 10.01
CA GLU A 98 -20.86 -23.21 10.13
C GLU A 98 -22.38 -23.32 10.37
N GLN A 99 -23.08 -24.16 9.60
CA GLN A 99 -24.50 -24.44 9.80
C GLN A 99 -24.77 -25.10 11.16
N ALA A 100 -24.08 -26.20 11.50
CA ALA A 100 -24.28 -26.91 12.75
C ALA A 100 -23.91 -26.07 14.00
N ALA A 101 -22.96 -25.14 13.86
CA ALA A 101 -22.65 -24.15 14.88
C ALA A 101 -23.79 -23.15 15.06
N THR A 102 -24.31 -22.60 13.95
CA THR A 102 -25.39 -21.61 13.95
C THR A 102 -26.68 -22.19 14.55
N GLU A 103 -27.08 -23.39 14.14
CA GLU A 103 -28.27 -24.06 14.70
C GLU A 103 -28.14 -24.33 16.21
N LYS A 104 -26.96 -24.74 16.67
CA LYS A 104 -26.69 -24.96 18.11
C LYS A 104 -26.52 -23.64 18.88
N ALA A 105 -26.01 -22.57 18.26
CA ALA A 105 -25.94 -21.23 18.85
C ALA A 105 -27.34 -20.69 19.13
N ILE A 106 -28.21 -20.65 18.12
CA ILE A 106 -29.61 -20.20 18.25
C ILE A 106 -30.35 -20.96 19.35
N GLN A 107 -30.27 -22.30 19.35
CA GLN A 107 -30.90 -23.13 20.39
C GLN A 107 -30.38 -22.85 21.80
N THR A 108 -29.07 -22.57 21.94
CA THR A 108 -28.46 -22.26 23.25
C THR A 108 -28.84 -20.85 23.71
N ILE A 109 -28.80 -19.86 22.82
CA ILE A 109 -29.18 -18.47 23.09
C ILE A 109 -30.66 -18.39 23.48
N ASP A 110 -31.56 -18.98 22.70
CA ASP A 110 -32.99 -19.03 23.00
C ASP A 110 -33.26 -19.69 24.35
N GLY A 111 -32.52 -20.77 24.69
CA GLY A 111 -32.58 -21.42 26.00
C GLY A 111 -32.12 -20.53 27.16
N GLU A 112 -31.01 -19.81 27.01
CA GLU A 112 -30.48 -18.94 28.07
C GLU A 112 -31.32 -17.66 28.27
N ILE A 113 -31.91 -17.09 27.21
CA ILE A 113 -32.81 -15.93 27.35
C ILE A 113 -34.25 -16.32 27.73
N ALA A 114 -34.66 -17.57 27.57
CA ALA A 114 -36.04 -18.03 27.81
C ALA A 114 -36.57 -17.65 29.20
N GLN A 115 -35.77 -17.77 30.25
CA GLN A 115 -36.18 -17.39 31.60
C GLN A 115 -36.50 -15.89 31.68
N GLN A 116 -35.64 -15.04 31.11
CA GLN A 116 -35.77 -13.59 31.10
C GLN A 116 -36.91 -13.08 30.20
N LEU A 117 -37.21 -13.80 29.11
CA LEU A 117 -38.40 -13.56 28.30
C LEU A 117 -39.68 -14.01 29.03
N SER A 118 -39.65 -15.11 29.79
CA SER A 118 -40.81 -15.58 30.57
C SER A 118 -41.21 -14.62 31.71
N ILE A 119 -40.23 -13.92 32.30
CA ILE A 119 -40.46 -12.89 33.32
C ILE A 119 -41.12 -11.67 32.67
N ARG A 120 -40.60 -11.19 31.52
CA ARG A 120 -41.22 -10.12 30.73
C ARG A 120 -42.66 -10.47 30.30
N ARG A 121 -42.92 -11.72 29.89
CA ARG A 121 -44.27 -12.20 29.53
C ARG A 121 -45.26 -12.09 30.68
N LYS A 122 -44.91 -12.64 31.86
CA LYS A 122 -45.73 -12.54 33.08
C LYS A 122 -45.98 -11.09 33.52
N HIS A 123 -45.02 -10.19 33.29
CA HIS A 123 -45.18 -8.77 33.56
C HIS A 123 -46.11 -8.07 32.55
N ARG A 124 -46.07 -8.45 31.27
CA ARG A 124 -46.96 -7.91 30.23
C ARG A 124 -48.41 -8.37 30.42
N ASP A 125 -48.61 -9.59 30.91
CA ASP A 125 -49.93 -10.15 31.18
C ASP A 125 -50.53 -9.63 32.52
N GLY A 126 -49.83 -8.73 33.23
CA GLY A 126 -50.32 -7.97 34.38
C GLY A 126 -50.40 -6.46 34.10
N VAL A 127 -51.41 -5.78 34.64
CA VAL A 127 -51.62 -4.34 34.41
C VAL A 127 -50.64 -3.52 35.29
N GLY A 128 -49.49 -3.15 34.70
CA GLY A 128 -48.46 -2.34 35.35
C GLY A 128 -47.66 -1.49 34.35
N PRO A 129 -46.81 -0.56 34.84
CA PRO A 129 -45.98 0.30 34.00
C PRO A 129 -44.89 -0.46 33.23
N ALA A 130 -44.13 0.25 32.38
CA ALA A 130 -43.10 -0.34 31.52
C ALA A 130 -42.07 -1.20 32.30
N PHE A 131 -41.67 -2.32 31.68
CA PHE A 131 -40.81 -3.34 32.30
C PHE A 131 -39.45 -2.76 32.75
N PHE A 132 -39.12 -2.94 34.02
CA PHE A 132 -37.86 -2.48 34.62
C PHE A 132 -37.27 -3.59 35.51
N ASP A 133 -36.10 -4.13 35.13
CA ASP A 133 -35.39 -5.11 35.96
C ASP A 133 -34.46 -4.42 36.97
N ALA A 134 -34.90 -4.35 38.22
CA ALA A 134 -34.13 -3.78 39.33
C ALA A 134 -32.95 -4.66 39.81
N SER A 135 -32.88 -5.94 39.42
CA SER A 135 -31.80 -6.84 39.85
C SER A 135 -30.45 -6.46 39.23
N LEU A 136 -30.46 -6.02 37.97
CA LEU A 136 -29.27 -5.59 37.21
C LEU A 136 -28.51 -4.43 37.88
N TYR A 137 -29.21 -3.57 38.62
CA TYR A 137 -28.63 -2.44 39.35
C TYR A 137 -28.27 -2.74 40.81
N THR A 138 -28.84 -3.78 41.41
CA THR A 138 -28.65 -4.11 42.85
C THR A 138 -27.65 -5.23 43.10
N GLN A 139 -27.36 -6.08 42.10
CA GLN A 139 -26.34 -7.14 42.20
C GLN A 139 -25.34 -7.18 41.01
N GLY A 140 -25.47 -6.28 40.03
CA GLY A 140 -24.66 -6.28 38.80
C GLY A 140 -23.61 -5.16 38.71
N HIS A 141 -22.62 -5.37 37.83
CA HIS A 141 -21.53 -4.42 37.53
C HIS A 141 -22.02 -3.05 36.99
N MET A 142 -23.30 -2.90 36.65
CA MET A 142 -23.89 -1.71 36.01
C MET A 142 -23.88 -0.45 36.88
N GLY A 143 -23.85 -0.59 38.22
CA GLY A 143 -23.83 0.56 39.13
C GLY A 143 -22.61 1.48 38.93
N GLY A 144 -21.46 0.90 38.57
CA GLY A 144 -20.20 1.63 38.36
C GLY A 144 -20.07 2.37 37.03
N LEU A 145 -21.00 2.22 36.10
CA LEU A 145 -20.91 2.86 34.78
C LEU A 145 -21.23 4.36 34.85
N PRO A 146 -20.48 5.22 34.13
CA PRO A 146 -20.83 6.63 33.92
C PRO A 146 -22.23 6.80 33.33
N GLU A 147 -22.90 7.89 33.68
CA GLU A 147 -24.30 8.16 33.31
C GLU A 147 -24.56 8.10 31.79
N ALA A 148 -23.58 8.49 30.97
CA ALA A 148 -23.66 8.41 29.50
C ALA A 148 -23.72 6.97 28.95
N LEU A 149 -23.35 5.95 29.75
CA LEU A 149 -23.32 4.53 29.37
C LEU A 149 -24.39 3.69 30.09
N ARG A 150 -25.23 4.29 30.93
CA ARG A 150 -26.34 3.60 31.59
C ARG A 150 -27.55 3.47 30.64
N PRO A 151 -28.27 2.33 30.62
CA PRO A 151 -29.52 2.21 29.89
C PRO A 151 -30.52 3.30 30.28
N LYS A 152 -31.00 4.06 29.30
CA LYS A 152 -31.99 5.13 29.49
C LYS A 152 -33.41 4.57 29.34
N PRO A 153 -34.41 5.09 30.07
CA PRO A 153 -35.79 4.64 29.93
C PRO A 153 -36.33 4.89 28.51
N GLY A 154 -36.92 3.85 27.91
CA GLY A 154 -37.46 3.90 26.55
C GLY A 154 -36.87 2.82 25.63
N ARG A 155 -37.11 2.96 24.32
CA ARG A 155 -36.53 2.09 23.29
C ARG A 155 -35.07 2.45 23.01
N LEU A 156 -34.31 1.52 22.43
CA LEU A 156 -32.99 1.83 21.87
C LEU A 156 -33.06 2.97 20.86
N SER A 157 -32.01 3.79 20.82
CA SER A 157 -31.84 4.77 19.73
C SER A 157 -31.65 4.05 18.40
N TYR A 158 -32.06 4.69 17.30
CA TYR A 158 -31.84 4.18 15.93
C TYR A 158 -30.35 3.88 15.65
N SER A 159 -29.44 4.68 16.24
CA SER A 159 -27.99 4.45 16.24
C SER A 159 -27.55 3.18 16.96
N GLN A 160 -28.20 2.77 18.06
CA GLN A 160 -27.92 1.51 18.75
C GLN A 160 -28.56 0.32 18.02
N GLN A 161 -29.81 0.47 17.55
CA GLN A 161 -30.48 -0.57 16.76
C GLN A 161 -29.70 -0.90 15.47
N ARG A 162 -29.14 0.11 14.80
CA ARG A 162 -28.27 -0.08 13.63
C ARG A 162 -27.07 -0.99 13.92
N VAL A 163 -26.49 -0.97 15.13
CA VAL A 163 -25.37 -1.86 15.46
C VAL A 163 -25.76 -3.33 15.33
N TYR A 164 -26.99 -3.70 15.73
CA TYR A 164 -27.53 -5.05 15.54
C TYR A 164 -27.86 -5.33 14.06
N GLU A 165 -28.46 -4.37 13.34
CA GLU A 165 -28.79 -4.55 11.92
C GLU A 165 -27.54 -4.66 11.02
N ASP A 166 -26.44 -4.01 11.38
CA ASP A 166 -25.19 -4.01 10.60
C ASP A 166 -24.44 -5.35 10.66
N PHE A 167 -24.64 -6.20 11.68
CA PHE A 167 -24.08 -7.56 11.71
C PHE A 167 -24.61 -8.43 10.56
N VAL A 168 -25.90 -8.29 10.19
CA VAL A 168 -26.48 -8.96 9.01
C VAL A 168 -26.01 -8.34 7.69
N ARG A 169 -25.47 -7.12 7.71
CA ARG A 169 -24.98 -6.39 6.52
C ARG A 169 -23.51 -6.67 6.18
N LEU A 170 -23.01 -7.86 6.54
CA LEU A 170 -21.70 -8.39 6.13
C LEU A 170 -21.78 -9.55 5.10
N PRO A 171 -22.45 -9.40 3.94
CA PRO A 171 -22.54 -10.45 2.93
C PRO A 171 -21.23 -10.60 2.14
N TRP A 172 -20.25 -11.30 2.72
CA TRP A 172 -19.17 -11.94 1.93
C TRP A 172 -19.74 -13.15 1.20
N GLN A 173 -20.42 -12.88 0.08
CA GLN A 173 -21.04 -13.89 -0.77
C GLN A 173 -20.03 -14.39 -1.79
N ASN A 174 -19.46 -15.58 -1.54
CA ASN A 174 -18.50 -16.21 -2.44
C ASN A 174 -19.17 -16.48 -3.80
N GLN A 175 -18.56 -16.02 -4.90
CA GLN A 175 -18.65 -16.79 -6.14
C GLN A 175 -17.65 -17.95 -6.08
N PRO A 176 -18.02 -19.18 -6.48
CA PRO A 176 -17.10 -20.30 -6.50
C PRO A 176 -16.09 -20.16 -7.63
N SER A 177 -14.80 -20.28 -7.30
CA SER A 177 -13.69 -20.22 -8.26
C SER A 177 -13.78 -21.36 -9.28
N GLN A 178 -14.13 -21.06 -10.53
CA GLN A 178 -14.10 -22.06 -11.61
C GLN A 178 -12.66 -22.35 -12.06
N ASN A 179 -11.99 -23.28 -11.38
CA ASN A 179 -10.77 -23.92 -11.90
C ASN A 179 -11.14 -24.87 -13.04
N SER A 180 -11.15 -24.37 -14.28
CA SER A 180 -11.50 -25.15 -15.47
C SER A 180 -10.35 -26.07 -15.91
N ASN A 181 -10.27 -27.30 -15.37
CA ASN A 181 -9.36 -28.33 -15.91
C ASN A 181 -9.79 -29.79 -15.64
N SER A 182 -11.01 -30.16 -16.00
CA SER A 182 -11.43 -31.57 -16.12
C SER A 182 -12.61 -31.72 -17.09
N ALA A 183 -12.47 -32.55 -18.13
CA ALA A 183 -13.55 -32.86 -19.07
C ALA A 183 -14.28 -34.16 -18.68
N PRO A 184 -15.62 -34.16 -18.51
CA PRO A 184 -16.39 -35.37 -18.27
C PRO A 184 -16.88 -36.02 -19.57
N VAL A 185 -16.72 -37.34 -19.68
CA VAL A 185 -17.26 -38.18 -20.75
C VAL A 185 -18.69 -38.62 -20.37
N GLY A 186 -19.67 -38.41 -21.26
CA GLY A 186 -21.02 -39.00 -21.16
C GLY A 186 -21.10 -40.42 -21.73
N PRO A 187 -22.27 -41.11 -21.75
CA PRO A 187 -23.65 -40.61 -21.59
C PRO A 187 -24.37 -41.29 -20.37
N LEU A 188 -25.65 -41.06 -20.01
CA LEU A 188 -26.91 -41.25 -20.76
C LEU A 188 -28.13 -40.60 -20.06
N SER A 189 -29.12 -40.16 -20.85
CA SER A 189 -30.57 -40.00 -20.56
C SER A 189 -31.02 -39.55 -19.13
N SER A 190 -31.72 -38.42 -18.99
CA SER A 190 -33.13 -38.31 -19.44
C SER A 190 -33.66 -36.86 -19.46
N SER A 191 -34.85 -36.67 -20.07
CA SER A 191 -35.58 -35.41 -20.33
C SER A 191 -35.94 -34.55 -19.10
N GLY A 192 -36.13 -33.23 -19.20
CA GLY A 192 -36.14 -32.35 -20.38
C GLY A 192 -36.37 -30.85 -20.04
N GLY A 193 -36.57 -29.99 -21.06
CA GLY A 193 -36.71 -28.52 -20.94
C GLY A 193 -38.00 -28.03 -20.25
N VAL A 194 -38.29 -26.73 -20.15
CA VAL A 194 -38.08 -25.62 -21.12
C VAL A 194 -37.70 -24.31 -20.42
N GLY A 195 -36.93 -23.42 -21.07
CA GLY A 195 -36.53 -22.11 -20.53
C GLY A 195 -37.38 -20.92 -21.01
N GLY A 196 -37.17 -19.73 -20.44
CA GLY A 196 -37.91 -18.53 -20.82
C GLY A 196 -37.29 -17.19 -20.37
N LEU A 197 -36.82 -16.42 -21.36
CA LEU A 197 -36.89 -14.95 -21.51
C LEU A 197 -36.72 -14.03 -20.27
N SER A 198 -35.87 -13.02 -20.41
CA SER A 198 -35.97 -11.76 -19.65
C SER A 198 -35.67 -10.56 -20.54
N ARG A 199 -36.47 -9.50 -20.41
CA ARG A 199 -36.47 -8.33 -21.30
C ARG A 199 -36.68 -7.04 -20.50
N GLY A 200 -35.67 -6.16 -20.54
CA GLY A 200 -35.86 -4.70 -20.54
C GLY A 200 -36.12 -3.98 -19.20
N TYR A 201 -35.18 -3.08 -18.88
CA TYR A 201 -35.38 -1.77 -18.25
C TYR A 201 -36.15 -1.61 -16.93
N GLY A 202 -35.46 -1.03 -15.94
CA GLY A 202 -36.05 -0.36 -14.78
C GLY A 202 -35.01 0.52 -14.08
N SER A 203 -35.19 1.85 -14.09
CA SER A 203 -34.34 2.80 -13.39
C SER A 203 -35.00 3.26 -12.09
N ALA A 204 -34.23 3.46 -11.02
CA ALA A 204 -34.72 3.99 -9.76
C ALA A 204 -33.69 4.96 -9.14
N SER A 205 -34.10 6.21 -8.94
CA SER A 205 -33.31 7.24 -8.26
C SER A 205 -33.49 7.15 -6.74
N GLY A 206 -32.45 7.50 -5.97
CA GLY A 206 -32.48 7.53 -4.51
C GLY A 206 -31.71 8.74 -3.98
N GLN A 207 -32.43 9.79 -3.60
CA GLN A 207 -31.84 11.00 -3.01
C GLN A 207 -31.41 10.76 -1.56
N LEU A 208 -30.27 11.34 -1.17
CA LEU A 208 -29.91 11.58 0.24
C LEU A 208 -29.39 13.00 0.37
N ASN A 209 -30.04 13.81 1.21
CA ASN A 209 -29.75 15.23 1.40
C ASN A 209 -29.08 15.45 2.78
N PRO A 210 -28.04 16.30 2.90
CA PRO A 210 -27.30 16.48 4.16
C PRO A 210 -27.80 17.66 5.02
N GLY A 211 -27.30 17.75 6.25
CA GLY A 211 -27.73 18.70 7.30
C GLY A 211 -28.55 17.99 8.38
N ILE A 212 -28.45 18.31 9.67
CA ILE A 212 -28.00 19.54 10.34
C ILE A 212 -27.09 19.17 11.54
N TYR A 213 -26.06 19.97 11.83
CA TYR A 213 -25.77 20.49 13.19
C TYR A 213 -24.73 21.60 13.11
N SER A 214 -25.13 22.82 13.47
CA SER A 214 -24.22 23.94 13.74
C SER A 214 -24.03 24.08 15.26
N SER A 215 -22.84 24.49 15.69
CA SER A 215 -22.55 24.82 17.08
C SER A 215 -23.32 26.07 17.53
N GLY A 216 -23.99 26.00 18.68
CA GLY A 216 -24.60 27.15 19.36
C GLY A 216 -23.87 27.48 20.65
N VAL A 217 -23.47 28.75 20.83
CA VAL A 217 -22.79 29.22 22.05
C VAL A 217 -23.79 29.32 23.20
N GLY A 218 -23.46 28.74 24.37
CA GLY A 218 -24.29 28.83 25.57
C GLY A 218 -23.94 30.03 26.44
N GLY A 219 -24.93 30.89 26.75
CA GLY A 219 -24.77 32.04 27.64
C GLY A 219 -26.09 32.49 28.28
N THR A 220 -26.30 32.11 29.54
CA THR A 220 -27.24 32.69 30.54
C THR A 220 -28.71 32.96 30.15
N GLY A 221 -29.69 32.29 30.80
CA GLY A 221 -31.07 32.82 30.84
C GLY A 221 -32.20 31.84 31.21
N ILE A 222 -32.76 32.03 32.40
CA ILE A 222 -34.06 31.53 32.94
C ILE A 222 -35.22 31.78 31.93
N GLY A 223 -36.31 30.99 31.77
CA GLY A 223 -36.77 29.73 32.39
C GLY A 223 -38.27 29.42 32.08
N THR A 224 -38.88 28.45 32.79
CA THR A 224 -40.35 28.11 32.92
C THR A 224 -41.15 27.29 31.86
N VAL A 225 -41.55 26.06 32.28
CA VAL A 225 -42.91 25.43 32.31
C VAL A 225 -43.72 25.04 31.02
N ALA A 226 -43.57 23.77 30.61
CA ALA A 226 -44.55 22.63 30.54
C ALA A 226 -45.80 22.52 29.59
N HIS A 227 -46.20 21.23 29.41
CA HIS A 227 -47.39 20.60 28.76
C HIS A 227 -47.45 20.59 27.20
N SER A 228 -47.82 19.54 26.42
CA SER A 228 -48.38 18.15 26.56
C SER A 228 -49.84 17.98 26.10
N LEU A 229 -50.10 17.22 25.00
CA LEU A 229 -50.95 16.00 24.92
C LEU A 229 -51.24 15.46 23.48
N ASP A 230 -51.41 14.14 23.43
CA ASP A 230 -51.75 13.11 22.42
C ASP A 230 -52.71 13.38 21.22
N LEU A 231 -52.64 12.51 20.18
CA LEU A 231 -53.69 11.51 19.83
C LEU A 231 -53.29 10.51 18.69
N VAL A 232 -54.14 9.48 18.42
CA VAL A 232 -53.84 8.22 17.69
C VAL A 232 -55.08 7.68 16.91
N THR A 233 -54.91 6.92 15.79
CA THR A 233 -55.66 5.70 15.27
C THR A 233 -55.56 5.53 13.72
N ASP A 234 -56.08 4.48 13.03
CA ASP A 234 -55.79 3.01 13.02
C ASP A 234 -56.48 2.29 11.78
N GLU A 235 -56.41 0.94 11.64
CA GLU A 235 -57.21 0.02 10.75
C GLU A 235 -56.98 0.01 9.19
N MET A 236 -57.59 -0.84 8.32
CA MET A 236 -57.62 -2.35 8.08
C MET A 236 -58.36 -2.66 6.70
N ASP A 237 -58.51 -3.83 6.02
CA ASP A 237 -58.06 -5.25 6.07
C ASP A 237 -58.26 -6.06 4.71
N SER A 238 -57.59 -7.24 4.58
CA SER A 238 -57.79 -8.56 3.86
C SER A 238 -58.46 -8.89 2.47
N SER A 239 -57.83 -9.87 1.76
CA SER A 239 -58.40 -10.97 0.90
C SER A 239 -58.81 -10.71 -0.61
N SER A 240 -59.04 -11.70 -1.55
CA SER A 240 -58.57 -13.10 -1.80
C SER A 240 -59.15 -13.76 -3.14
N VAL A 241 -58.92 -15.08 -3.39
CA VAL A 241 -59.59 -16.07 -4.34
C VAL A 241 -59.14 -16.31 -5.83
N LYS A 242 -58.21 -17.27 -6.03
CA LYS A 242 -58.23 -18.60 -6.75
C LYS A 242 -59.08 -18.99 -8.04
N LEU A 243 -58.43 -19.82 -8.90
CA LEU A 243 -58.91 -20.91 -9.85
C LEU A 243 -59.53 -20.52 -11.24
N HIS A 244 -59.60 -21.34 -12.33
CA HIS A 244 -59.31 -22.78 -12.62
C HIS A 244 -58.85 -23.05 -14.11
N SER A 245 -58.83 -24.31 -14.58
CA SER A 245 -58.11 -24.88 -15.76
C SER A 245 -58.91 -25.21 -17.05
N ALA A 246 -58.27 -25.40 -18.23
CA ALA A 246 -58.69 -26.33 -19.33
C ALA A 246 -57.61 -26.54 -20.44
N SER A 247 -57.80 -27.54 -21.33
CA SER A 247 -56.86 -28.02 -22.39
C SER A 247 -57.41 -27.90 -23.84
N PRO A 248 -56.61 -28.04 -24.93
CA PRO A 248 -56.93 -27.54 -26.29
C PRO A 248 -57.35 -28.59 -27.36
N LEU A 249 -57.75 -28.11 -28.56
CA LEU A 249 -58.09 -28.93 -29.75
C LEU A 249 -57.55 -28.35 -31.09
N HIS A 250 -56.58 -29.09 -31.67
CA HIS A 250 -56.41 -29.59 -33.06
C HIS A 250 -56.76 -28.80 -34.37
N VAL A 251 -56.01 -29.14 -35.46
CA VAL A 251 -56.15 -28.77 -36.90
C VAL A 251 -55.81 -27.31 -37.28
N GLY A 252 -55.08 -26.98 -38.36
CA GLY A 252 -54.34 -27.73 -39.40
C GLY A 252 -53.50 -26.74 -40.27
N MET A 253 -52.31 -27.08 -40.78
CA MET A 253 -52.01 -27.82 -42.03
C MET A 253 -51.58 -26.90 -43.22
N ALA A 254 -50.28 -26.88 -43.56
CA ALA A 254 -49.70 -26.72 -44.92
C ALA A 254 -48.15 -26.60 -44.85
N ASP A 255 -47.43 -27.30 -45.73
CA ASP A 255 -45.95 -27.35 -45.80
C ASP A 255 -45.36 -26.45 -46.91
N VAL A 256 -44.02 -26.37 -47.02
CA VAL A 256 -43.24 -26.80 -48.21
C VAL A 256 -41.71 -26.67 -47.97
N ASP A 257 -40.97 -27.75 -48.25
CA ASP A 257 -39.53 -27.92 -48.61
C ASP A 257 -38.41 -27.29 -47.72
N LEU A 258 -37.42 -27.99 -47.13
CA LEU A 258 -36.83 -29.36 -47.30
C LEU A 258 -36.03 -29.56 -48.63
N PHE A 259 -34.95 -30.34 -48.75
CA PHE A 259 -34.32 -31.40 -47.92
C PHE A 259 -32.77 -31.40 -48.04
N CYS A 260 -32.10 -32.25 -47.26
CA CYS A 260 -30.66 -32.58 -47.31
C CYS A 260 -30.36 -33.91 -48.05
N CYS A 261 -29.10 -34.09 -48.49
CA CYS A 261 -28.20 -35.22 -48.14
C CYS A 261 -27.57 -36.08 -49.28
N LYS A 262 -26.43 -36.70 -48.88
CA LYS A 262 -25.74 -37.93 -49.36
C LYS A 262 -24.41 -37.82 -50.12
N GLU A 263 -23.57 -38.79 -49.80
CA GLU A 263 -22.26 -39.11 -50.38
C GLU A 263 -22.39 -39.94 -51.66
N LEU A 264 -21.39 -39.86 -52.54
CA LEU A 264 -20.57 -41.01 -53.01
C LEU A 264 -19.48 -40.46 -53.95
N GLY A 265 -18.28 -41.04 -53.92
CA GLY A 265 -17.14 -40.57 -54.73
C GLY A 265 -16.49 -41.67 -55.54
N ALA A 266 -15.92 -41.31 -56.70
CA ALA A 266 -14.92 -42.11 -57.40
C ALA A 266 -14.12 -41.29 -58.44
N SER A 267 -12.82 -41.55 -58.48
CA SER A 267 -11.86 -41.26 -59.58
C SER A 267 -11.54 -39.81 -59.95
N ALA A 268 -10.25 -39.54 -60.09
CA ALA A 268 -9.68 -38.29 -60.60
C ALA A 268 -8.81 -38.58 -61.84
N GLN A 269 -8.30 -37.53 -62.49
CA GLN A 269 -7.06 -37.61 -63.26
C GLN A 269 -5.99 -36.74 -62.61
N THR A 270 -4.73 -37.16 -62.72
CA THR A 270 -3.55 -36.59 -62.05
C THR A 270 -2.47 -36.26 -63.09
N LEU A 271 -1.55 -35.34 -62.85
CA LEU A 271 -0.23 -35.49 -62.19
C LEU A 271 0.55 -34.15 -62.39
N PRO A 272 1.76 -33.93 -61.83
CA PRO A 272 2.50 -34.75 -60.85
C PRO A 272 2.94 -33.99 -59.57
N SER A 273 3.32 -34.76 -58.55
CA SER A 273 4.29 -34.37 -57.50
C SER A 273 5.57 -35.22 -57.66
N PRO A 274 6.68 -34.97 -56.93
CA PRO A 274 6.86 -35.42 -55.52
C PRO A 274 7.60 -34.36 -54.66
N SER A 275 7.95 -34.50 -53.37
CA SER A 275 7.59 -35.40 -52.24
C SER A 275 8.03 -34.69 -50.92
N GLY A 276 7.46 -34.93 -49.74
CA GLY A 276 6.32 -35.77 -49.38
C GLY A 276 6.48 -36.47 -48.03
N SER A 277 5.80 -35.96 -46.98
CA SER A 277 5.41 -36.74 -45.80
C SER A 277 4.31 -36.04 -45.01
N GLU A 278 3.10 -36.63 -45.05
CA GLU A 278 2.26 -37.06 -43.92
C GLU A 278 2.06 -36.15 -42.66
N ARG A 279 0.87 -36.04 -42.05
CA ARG A 279 -0.47 -36.63 -42.33
C ARG A 279 -1.58 -35.90 -41.55
N LEU A 280 -2.80 -35.92 -42.12
CA LEU A 280 -4.14 -35.95 -41.49
C LEU A 280 -4.56 -34.84 -40.48
N GLY A 281 -5.80 -34.37 -40.61
CA GLY A 281 -6.34 -33.27 -39.80
C GLY A 281 -6.59 -33.62 -38.34
N SER A 282 -6.34 -32.65 -37.46
CA SER A 282 -6.61 -32.71 -36.02
C SER A 282 -6.59 -31.30 -35.42
N ASN A 283 -7.32 -31.09 -34.31
CA ASN A 283 -7.12 -29.91 -33.45
C ASN A 283 -5.93 -30.15 -32.50
N ILE A 284 -4.78 -30.53 -33.06
CA ILE A 284 -3.51 -30.57 -32.32
C ILE A 284 -3.12 -29.12 -32.01
N SER A 285 -3.01 -28.80 -30.72
CA SER A 285 -2.22 -27.64 -30.30
C SER A 285 -0.80 -27.87 -30.80
N GLU A 286 -0.30 -27.00 -31.69
CA GLU A 286 1.03 -27.17 -32.27
C GLU A 286 2.08 -27.42 -31.17
N PRO A 287 3.02 -28.38 -31.37
CA PRO A 287 3.99 -28.73 -30.33
C PRO A 287 4.74 -27.49 -29.87
N SER A 288 4.78 -27.32 -28.55
CA SER A 288 5.43 -26.21 -27.89
C SER A 288 6.94 -26.28 -28.11
N LEU A 289 7.53 -25.15 -28.51
CA LEU A 289 8.90 -25.09 -28.97
C LEU A 289 9.87 -25.06 -27.79
N THR A 290 11.03 -25.71 -27.94
CA THR A 290 12.15 -25.52 -27.02
C THR A 290 12.91 -24.23 -27.38
N THR A 291 13.76 -23.78 -26.46
CA THR A 291 14.69 -22.66 -26.67
C THR A 291 15.61 -22.89 -27.89
N GLY A 292 15.93 -24.15 -28.21
CA GLY A 292 16.67 -24.52 -29.42
C GLY A 292 15.85 -24.31 -30.70
N ASP A 293 14.64 -24.87 -30.76
CA ASP A 293 13.74 -24.71 -31.91
C ASP A 293 13.43 -23.24 -32.22
N ALA A 294 13.42 -22.38 -31.19
CA ALA A 294 13.26 -20.94 -31.32
C ALA A 294 14.47 -20.27 -32.01
N LEU A 295 15.69 -20.65 -31.64
CA LEU A 295 16.93 -20.13 -32.22
C LEU A 295 17.16 -20.58 -33.67
N ASP A 296 16.70 -21.79 -34.00
CA ASP A 296 16.77 -22.37 -35.35
C ASP A 296 15.70 -21.75 -36.26
N LYS A 297 14.46 -21.57 -35.78
CA LYS A 297 13.45 -20.81 -36.55
C LYS A 297 13.84 -19.34 -36.71
N TYR A 298 14.43 -18.72 -35.68
CA TYR A 298 14.99 -17.38 -35.81
C TYR A 298 16.15 -17.33 -36.82
N GLN A 299 16.97 -18.37 -36.96
CA GLN A 299 18.02 -18.42 -38.00
C GLN A 299 17.44 -18.26 -39.40
N ILE A 300 16.36 -19.01 -39.70
CA ILE A 300 15.66 -18.93 -40.99
C ILE A 300 15.05 -17.53 -41.21
N VAL A 301 14.48 -16.93 -40.17
CA VAL A 301 13.97 -15.54 -40.23
C VAL A 301 15.10 -14.53 -40.48
N SER A 302 16.26 -14.71 -39.83
CA SER A 302 17.44 -13.86 -40.02
C SER A 302 17.99 -13.95 -41.45
N GLU A 303 18.07 -15.16 -42.04
CA GLU A 303 18.53 -15.35 -43.42
C GLU A 303 17.57 -14.75 -44.46
N LYS A 304 16.25 -14.89 -44.25
CA LYS A 304 15.24 -14.14 -45.02
C LYS A 304 15.47 -12.63 -44.90
N LEU A 305 15.69 -12.12 -43.69
CA LEU A 305 15.86 -10.69 -43.42
C LEU A 305 17.08 -10.12 -44.16
N GLU A 306 18.24 -10.77 -44.06
CA GLU A 306 19.46 -10.35 -44.77
C GLU A 306 19.25 -10.30 -46.29
N THR A 307 18.54 -11.29 -46.87
CA THR A 307 18.26 -11.28 -48.32
C THR A 307 17.31 -10.16 -48.75
N LEU A 308 16.37 -9.72 -47.90
CA LEU A 308 15.53 -8.55 -48.17
C LEU A 308 16.28 -7.22 -47.97
N VAL A 309 17.07 -7.11 -46.90
CA VAL A 309 17.89 -5.93 -46.57
C VAL A 309 19.01 -5.69 -47.60
N THR A 310 19.48 -6.73 -48.29
CA THR A 310 20.49 -6.63 -49.36
C THR A 310 19.92 -6.49 -50.77
N SER A 311 18.61 -6.63 -50.97
CA SER A 311 17.94 -6.52 -52.27
C SER A 311 17.09 -5.25 -52.46
N ASP A 312 17.15 -4.32 -51.50
CA ASP A 312 16.37 -3.06 -51.48
C ASP A 312 14.84 -3.31 -51.57
N SER A 313 14.40 -4.40 -50.92
CA SER A 313 13.01 -4.86 -50.91
C SER A 313 12.10 -3.91 -50.12
N LYS A 314 10.79 -3.99 -50.35
CA LYS A 314 9.85 -3.02 -49.77
C LYS A 314 9.77 -3.18 -48.25
N GLU A 315 9.72 -2.05 -47.54
CA GLU A 315 9.52 -1.97 -46.08
C GLU A 315 8.43 -2.91 -45.55
N ALA A 316 7.29 -3.04 -46.26
CA ALA A 316 6.20 -3.92 -45.87
C ALA A 316 6.56 -5.43 -45.87
N GLU A 317 7.50 -5.86 -46.72
CA GLU A 317 8.01 -7.23 -46.77
C GLU A 317 8.96 -7.48 -45.58
N ILE A 318 9.80 -6.50 -45.25
CA ILE A 318 10.68 -6.52 -44.08
C ILE A 318 9.86 -6.59 -42.78
N GLN A 319 8.85 -5.72 -42.62
CA GLN A 319 7.96 -5.71 -41.45
C GLN A 319 7.15 -7.02 -41.30
N ALA A 320 6.77 -7.68 -42.41
CA ALA A 320 6.11 -8.98 -42.35
C ALA A 320 7.02 -10.08 -41.78
N ILE A 321 8.31 -10.08 -42.13
CA ILE A 321 9.31 -11.02 -41.59
C ILE A 321 9.61 -10.73 -40.12
N ILE A 322 9.69 -9.45 -39.71
CA ILE A 322 9.86 -9.05 -38.31
C ILE A 322 8.70 -9.57 -37.44
N ALA A 323 7.47 -9.53 -37.96
CA ALA A 323 6.27 -10.03 -37.27
C ALA A 323 6.24 -11.56 -37.06
N GLU A 324 7.08 -12.35 -37.74
CA GLU A 324 7.21 -13.79 -37.46
C GLU A 324 7.85 -14.05 -36.07
N VAL A 325 8.74 -13.16 -35.58
CA VAL A 325 9.58 -13.42 -34.39
C VAL A 325 8.79 -13.52 -33.08
N PRO A 326 7.84 -12.62 -32.74
CA PRO A 326 7.01 -12.78 -31.55
C PRO A 326 6.18 -14.07 -31.56
N GLY A 327 5.74 -14.51 -32.75
CA GLY A 327 5.01 -15.76 -32.94
C GLY A 327 5.85 -17.00 -32.61
N ILE A 328 7.15 -16.98 -32.91
CA ILE A 328 8.09 -18.02 -32.50
C ILE A 328 8.22 -18.04 -30.97
N VAL A 329 8.48 -16.89 -30.33
CA VAL A 329 8.70 -16.77 -28.88
C VAL A 329 7.46 -17.19 -28.07
N LEU A 330 6.26 -16.75 -28.45
CA LEU A 330 5.02 -17.06 -27.73
C LEU A 330 4.64 -18.54 -27.73
N ARG A 331 5.14 -19.30 -28.72
CA ARG A 331 4.97 -20.76 -28.85
C ARG A 331 5.98 -21.58 -28.03
N CYS A 332 6.95 -20.95 -27.37
CA CYS A 332 7.97 -21.65 -26.60
C CYS A 332 7.47 -22.09 -25.22
N ILE A 333 7.98 -23.23 -24.73
CA ILE A 333 7.72 -23.74 -23.37
C ILE A 333 8.22 -22.72 -22.33
N SER A 334 9.45 -22.24 -22.52
CA SER A 334 10.12 -21.26 -21.66
C SER A 334 10.19 -19.92 -22.40
N ARG A 335 9.09 -19.14 -22.36
CA ARG A 335 8.94 -17.92 -23.18
C ARG A 335 10.03 -16.87 -22.93
N ASP A 336 10.32 -16.59 -21.65
CA ASP A 336 11.33 -15.58 -21.28
C ASP A 336 12.75 -16.03 -21.64
N GLU A 337 13.05 -17.33 -21.51
CA GLU A 337 14.33 -17.92 -21.89
C GLU A 337 14.54 -17.88 -23.41
N ALA A 338 13.52 -18.26 -24.19
CA ALA A 338 13.53 -18.14 -25.64
C ALA A 338 13.61 -16.69 -26.11
N ALA A 339 12.87 -15.77 -25.47
CA ALA A 339 12.94 -14.34 -25.76
C ALA A 339 14.36 -13.78 -25.54
N LEU A 340 14.98 -14.09 -24.40
CA LEU A 340 16.35 -13.69 -24.10
C LEU A 340 17.37 -14.33 -25.06
N ALA A 341 17.20 -15.62 -25.40
CA ALA A 341 18.10 -16.32 -26.31
C ALA A 341 18.07 -15.74 -27.74
N VAL A 342 16.88 -15.52 -28.33
CA VAL A 342 16.83 -14.89 -29.67
C VAL A 342 17.19 -13.40 -29.60
N ALA A 343 16.81 -12.66 -28.55
CA ALA A 343 17.23 -11.27 -28.36
C ALA A 343 18.75 -11.12 -28.25
N GLN A 344 19.46 -12.06 -27.62
CA GLN A 344 20.93 -12.07 -27.56
C GLN A 344 21.55 -12.27 -28.95
N LYS A 345 20.92 -13.10 -29.79
CA LYS A 345 21.32 -13.35 -31.19
C LYS A 345 21.06 -12.12 -32.08
N VAL A 346 19.89 -11.48 -31.95
CA VAL A 346 19.54 -10.22 -32.62
C VAL A 346 20.49 -9.09 -32.19
N PHE A 347 20.74 -8.95 -30.88
CA PHE A 347 21.65 -7.94 -30.32
C PHE A 347 23.10 -8.13 -30.81
N LYS A 348 23.54 -9.36 -31.10
CA LYS A 348 24.82 -9.60 -31.77
C LYS A 348 24.77 -9.13 -33.23
N GLY A 349 23.77 -9.57 -34.00
CA GLY A 349 23.59 -9.22 -35.42
C GLY A 349 23.48 -7.71 -35.68
N LEU A 350 22.89 -6.97 -34.73
CA LEU A 350 22.80 -5.50 -34.74
C LEU A 350 24.14 -4.79 -34.98
N TYR A 351 25.27 -5.36 -34.54
CA TYR A 351 26.61 -4.82 -34.76
C TYR A 351 27.36 -5.42 -35.96
N GLU A 352 26.82 -6.44 -36.63
CA GLU A 352 27.52 -7.15 -37.70
C GLU A 352 27.49 -6.40 -39.05
N ASN A 353 26.50 -5.51 -39.23
CA ASN A 353 26.43 -4.56 -40.36
C ASN A 353 25.93 -3.18 -39.89
N ALA A 354 26.59 -2.63 -38.87
CA ALA A 354 26.22 -1.35 -38.22
C ALA A 354 26.22 -0.13 -39.17
N SER A 355 26.83 -0.23 -40.35
CA SER A 355 26.85 0.80 -41.39
C SER A 355 25.58 0.86 -42.26
N ASN A 356 24.74 -0.17 -42.24
CA ASN A 356 23.50 -0.20 -43.02
C ASN A 356 22.31 0.22 -42.14
N SER A 357 21.67 1.34 -42.48
CA SER A 357 20.53 1.87 -41.72
C SER A 357 19.29 0.96 -41.77
N ALA A 358 19.06 0.23 -42.86
CA ALA A 358 17.96 -0.73 -42.96
C ALA A 358 18.24 -1.98 -42.10
N HIS A 359 19.50 -2.44 -42.07
CA HIS A 359 19.96 -3.53 -41.19
C HIS A 359 19.73 -3.20 -39.71
N VAL A 360 20.22 -2.04 -39.29
CA VAL A 360 20.11 -1.55 -37.91
C VAL A 360 18.65 -1.31 -37.54
N GLY A 361 17.87 -0.66 -38.42
CA GLY A 361 16.43 -0.44 -38.22
C GLY A 361 15.65 -1.74 -38.04
N ALA A 362 15.87 -2.74 -38.89
CA ALA A 362 15.21 -4.04 -38.79
C ALA A 362 15.59 -4.81 -37.51
N HIS A 363 16.88 -4.82 -37.13
CA HIS A 363 17.32 -5.47 -35.88
C HIS A 363 16.77 -4.77 -34.62
N LEU A 364 16.68 -3.44 -34.60
CA LEU A 364 16.03 -2.69 -33.53
C LEU A 364 14.52 -2.99 -33.46
N ALA A 365 13.84 -3.06 -34.60
CA ALA A 365 12.43 -3.41 -34.67
C ALA A 365 12.15 -4.84 -34.18
N ILE A 366 13.03 -5.81 -34.45
CA ILE A 366 12.95 -7.16 -33.88
C ILE A 366 13.13 -7.12 -32.35
N LEU A 367 14.12 -6.38 -31.84
CA LEU A 367 14.30 -6.24 -30.38
C LEU A 367 13.07 -5.61 -29.70
N ALA A 368 12.43 -4.61 -30.34
CA ALA A 368 11.19 -4.02 -29.86
C ALA A 368 10.01 -5.02 -29.90
N ALA A 369 9.89 -5.81 -30.97
CA ALA A 369 8.87 -6.86 -31.08
C ALA A 369 9.05 -7.97 -30.03
N ILE A 370 10.30 -8.30 -29.65
CA ILE A 370 10.59 -9.27 -28.58
C ILE A 370 10.34 -8.65 -27.19
N ARG A 371 10.71 -7.39 -26.95
CA ARG A 371 10.40 -6.62 -25.72
C ARG A 371 8.90 -6.67 -25.39
N ASP A 372 8.05 -6.57 -26.41
CA ASP A 372 6.60 -6.52 -26.24
C ASP A 372 6.00 -7.88 -25.80
N VAL A 373 6.73 -9.00 -25.98
CA VAL A 373 6.37 -10.33 -25.46
C VAL A 373 7.19 -10.79 -24.25
N SER A 374 8.37 -10.21 -23.96
CA SER A 374 9.13 -10.43 -22.72
C SER A 374 9.77 -9.16 -22.16
N LYS A 375 9.36 -8.81 -20.94
CA LYS A 375 9.82 -7.60 -20.23
C LYS A 375 11.20 -7.74 -19.58
N LEU A 376 11.81 -8.92 -19.59
CA LEU A 376 13.19 -9.12 -19.12
C LEU A 376 14.23 -8.59 -20.11
N VAL A 377 13.87 -8.53 -21.39
CA VAL A 377 14.78 -8.21 -22.51
C VAL A 377 15.41 -6.82 -22.36
N VAL A 378 14.66 -5.80 -21.91
CA VAL A 378 15.20 -4.43 -21.68
C VAL A 378 16.30 -4.42 -20.62
N LYS A 379 16.14 -5.19 -19.53
CA LYS A 379 17.12 -5.26 -18.44
C LYS A 379 18.42 -5.90 -18.94
N GLU A 380 18.31 -7.03 -19.64
CA GLU A 380 19.49 -7.74 -20.14
C GLU A 380 20.15 -7.00 -21.32
N LEU A 381 19.39 -6.38 -22.23
CA LEU A 381 19.94 -5.46 -23.25
C LEU A 381 20.75 -4.31 -22.63
N THR A 382 20.24 -3.70 -21.56
CA THR A 382 20.96 -2.64 -20.84
C THR A 382 22.29 -3.15 -20.28
N SER A 383 22.27 -4.33 -19.66
CA SER A 383 23.45 -5.04 -19.18
C SER A 383 24.45 -5.32 -20.32
N TRP A 384 23.99 -5.90 -21.43
CA TRP A 384 24.84 -6.25 -22.57
C TRP A 384 25.48 -5.03 -23.25
N VAL A 385 24.80 -3.88 -23.32
CA VAL A 385 25.41 -2.62 -23.76
C VAL A 385 26.47 -2.14 -22.75
N ILE A 386 26.12 -2.05 -21.47
CA ILE A 386 27.00 -1.56 -20.40
C ILE A 386 28.31 -2.36 -20.31
N TYR A 387 28.23 -3.69 -20.44
CA TYR A 387 29.37 -4.61 -20.32
C TYR A 387 29.99 -5.05 -21.66
N SER A 388 29.58 -4.46 -22.80
CA SER A 388 30.21 -4.73 -24.11
C SER A 388 31.64 -4.16 -24.23
N GLU A 389 32.34 -4.53 -25.30
CA GLU A 389 33.61 -3.92 -25.71
C GLU A 389 33.41 -2.46 -26.18
N GLU A 390 34.46 -1.63 -26.11
CA GLU A 390 34.35 -0.18 -26.35
C GLU A 390 33.78 0.17 -27.74
N ASP A 391 34.18 -0.54 -28.80
CA ASP A 391 33.69 -0.35 -30.18
C ASP A 391 32.16 -0.52 -30.32
N ARG A 392 31.54 -1.32 -29.45
CA ARG A 392 30.08 -1.52 -29.41
C ARG A 392 29.43 -0.54 -28.44
N LYS A 393 30.01 -0.39 -27.25
CA LYS A 393 29.54 0.50 -26.18
C LYS A 393 29.45 1.96 -26.59
N PHE A 394 30.35 2.39 -27.47
CA PHE A 394 30.42 3.74 -28.00
C PHE A 394 29.90 3.82 -29.45
N ASN A 395 29.17 2.81 -29.94
CA ASN A 395 28.46 2.94 -31.21
C ASN A 395 27.28 3.91 -31.06
N LYS A 396 27.48 5.12 -31.57
CA LYS A 396 26.55 6.24 -31.47
C LYS A 396 25.17 5.91 -32.02
N ASP A 397 25.08 5.48 -33.27
CA ASP A 397 23.82 5.44 -33.99
C ASP A 397 22.98 4.22 -33.57
N ILE A 398 23.62 3.09 -33.22
CA ILE A 398 22.95 1.97 -32.52
C ILE A 398 22.47 2.41 -31.12
N THR A 399 23.26 3.18 -30.36
CA THR A 399 22.83 3.67 -29.04
C THR A 399 21.61 4.59 -29.15
N VAL A 400 21.62 5.54 -30.09
CA VAL A 400 20.46 6.41 -30.34
C VAL A 400 19.24 5.56 -30.73
N GLY A 401 19.39 4.58 -31.62
CA GLY A 401 18.32 3.64 -31.96
C GLY A 401 17.75 2.88 -30.75
N LEU A 402 18.62 2.28 -29.93
CA LEU A 402 18.23 1.56 -28.71
C LEU A 402 17.52 2.46 -27.68
N ILE A 403 17.92 3.73 -27.57
CA ILE A 403 17.26 4.73 -26.73
C ILE A 403 15.87 5.07 -27.30
N CYS A 404 15.78 5.39 -28.58
CA CYS A 404 14.54 5.83 -29.24
C CYS A 404 13.51 4.71 -29.42
N SER A 405 13.94 3.45 -29.42
CA SER A 405 13.06 2.26 -29.39
C SER A 405 12.71 1.80 -27.96
N GLU A 406 13.04 2.56 -26.92
CA GLU A 406 12.79 2.20 -25.50
C GLU A 406 13.37 0.81 -25.12
N LEU A 407 14.56 0.48 -25.63
CA LEU A 407 15.24 -0.81 -25.43
C LEU A 407 16.29 -0.79 -24.30
N LEU A 408 16.51 0.37 -23.67
CA LEU A 408 17.43 0.54 -22.55
C LEU A 408 16.72 1.11 -21.32
N ASN A 409 17.09 0.62 -20.14
CA ASN A 409 16.77 1.22 -18.85
C ASN A 409 17.58 2.52 -18.69
N LEU A 410 17.02 3.64 -19.15
CA LEU A 410 17.72 4.92 -19.21
C LEU A 410 18.25 5.38 -17.85
N ALA A 411 17.55 5.11 -16.75
CA ALA A 411 18.02 5.46 -15.40
C ALA A 411 19.34 4.75 -15.03
N GLU A 412 19.48 3.48 -15.38
CA GLU A 412 20.69 2.67 -15.14
C GLU A 412 21.82 3.06 -16.10
N TYR A 413 21.50 3.21 -17.39
CA TYR A 413 22.46 3.66 -18.40
C TYR A 413 23.02 5.06 -18.11
N ASN A 414 22.16 6.01 -17.71
CA ASN A 414 22.52 7.37 -17.30
C ASN A 414 23.53 7.36 -16.13
N VAL A 415 23.24 6.60 -15.07
CA VAL A 415 24.13 6.49 -13.89
C VAL A 415 25.44 5.76 -14.24
N HIS A 416 25.42 4.79 -15.16
CA HIS A 416 26.64 4.13 -15.62
C HIS A 416 27.52 5.09 -16.44
N MET A 417 26.96 5.75 -17.46
CA MET A 417 27.70 6.66 -18.34
C MET A 417 28.25 7.88 -17.59
N ALA A 418 27.49 8.44 -16.64
CA ALA A 418 27.95 9.52 -15.78
C ALA A 418 29.17 9.15 -14.92
N LYS A 419 29.31 7.87 -14.53
CA LYS A 419 30.51 7.33 -13.86
C LYS A 419 31.64 7.06 -14.85
N LEU A 420 31.32 6.51 -16.03
CA LEU A 420 32.30 6.11 -17.06
C LEU A 420 33.09 7.28 -17.65
N LEU A 421 32.51 8.48 -17.67
CA LEU A 421 33.20 9.75 -17.93
C LEU A 421 34.41 10.00 -17.01
N ASP A 422 34.39 9.43 -15.80
CA ASP A 422 35.48 9.48 -14.80
C ASP A 422 36.11 10.87 -14.64
N SER A 423 35.26 11.89 -14.43
CA SER A 423 35.67 13.29 -14.31
C SER A 423 36.54 13.78 -15.49
N GLY A 424 36.28 13.30 -16.70
CA GLY A 424 36.97 13.66 -17.94
C GLY A 424 38.28 12.90 -18.17
N ARG A 425 38.58 11.85 -17.40
CA ARG A 425 39.77 11.00 -17.61
C ARG A 425 39.57 10.00 -18.76
N ASN A 426 38.36 9.47 -18.94
CA ASN A 426 38.03 8.62 -20.08
C ASN A 426 37.65 9.50 -21.28
N LYS A 427 38.60 9.68 -22.23
CA LYS A 427 38.38 10.50 -23.42
C LYS A 427 37.31 9.94 -24.35
N ALA A 428 37.38 8.64 -24.66
CA ALA A 428 36.42 7.98 -25.56
C ALA A 428 34.97 8.09 -25.03
N ALA A 429 34.75 7.81 -23.74
CA ALA A 429 33.45 7.99 -23.11
C ALA A 429 33.01 9.46 -23.06
N THR A 430 33.93 10.42 -22.94
CA THR A 430 33.62 11.86 -22.97
C THR A 430 33.20 12.32 -24.36
N GLU A 431 33.96 11.98 -25.39
CA GLU A 431 33.68 12.33 -26.79
C GLU A 431 32.38 11.67 -27.28
N PHE A 432 32.17 10.41 -26.92
CA PHE A 432 30.90 9.71 -27.15
C PHE A 432 29.72 10.37 -26.42
N ALA A 433 29.84 10.69 -25.13
CA ALA A 433 28.76 11.34 -24.38
C ALA A 433 28.39 12.70 -24.96
N ILE A 434 29.36 13.49 -25.42
CA ILE A 434 29.13 14.77 -26.11
C ILE A 434 28.36 14.55 -27.42
N SER A 435 28.81 13.61 -28.27
CA SER A 435 28.15 13.29 -29.56
C SER A 435 26.73 12.73 -29.39
N LEU A 436 26.52 11.90 -28.36
CA LEU A 436 25.22 11.34 -28.00
C LEU A 436 24.26 12.43 -27.52
N VAL A 437 24.68 13.28 -26.57
CA VAL A 437 23.84 14.38 -26.08
C VAL A 437 23.55 15.41 -27.18
N GLN A 438 24.53 15.77 -28.02
CA GLN A 438 24.30 16.61 -29.21
C GLN A 438 23.21 16.05 -30.12
N THR A 439 23.27 14.74 -30.40
CA THR A 439 22.33 14.09 -31.32
C THR A 439 20.94 13.97 -30.71
N LEU A 440 20.83 13.57 -29.44
CA LEU A 440 19.56 13.47 -28.73
C LEU A 440 18.92 14.85 -28.48
N VAL A 441 19.70 15.90 -28.23
CA VAL A 441 19.21 17.29 -28.16
C VAL A 441 18.52 17.70 -29.46
N VAL A 442 19.14 17.43 -30.61
CA VAL A 442 18.65 17.88 -31.93
C VAL A 442 17.48 17.04 -32.43
N SER A 443 17.47 15.72 -32.14
CA SER A 443 16.49 14.78 -32.71
C SER A 443 15.40 14.30 -31.74
N HIS A 444 15.69 14.21 -30.44
CA HIS A 444 14.86 13.52 -29.45
C HIS A 444 14.87 14.21 -28.07
N SER A 445 14.76 15.55 -28.06
CA SER A 445 15.05 16.42 -26.90
C SER A 445 14.33 16.06 -25.59
N ARG A 446 13.16 15.41 -25.67
CA ARG A 446 12.39 14.90 -24.51
C ARG A 446 13.22 13.96 -23.62
N VAL A 447 14.02 13.10 -24.24
CA VAL A 447 14.79 12.03 -23.56
C VAL A 447 15.95 12.58 -22.72
N ILE A 448 16.42 13.81 -23.02
CA ILE A 448 17.51 14.46 -22.27
C ILE A 448 17.16 14.59 -20.78
N SER A 449 15.89 14.77 -20.44
CA SER A 449 15.42 14.85 -19.05
C SER A 449 15.69 13.59 -18.23
N GLU A 450 15.73 12.40 -18.86
CA GLU A 450 16.07 11.13 -18.21
C GLU A 450 17.58 10.90 -18.12
N LEU A 451 18.39 11.69 -18.86
CA LEU A 451 19.85 11.64 -18.91
C LEU A 451 20.52 12.68 -17.98
N GLN A 452 19.81 13.17 -16.96
CA GLN A 452 20.28 14.28 -16.12
C GLN A 452 21.66 14.06 -15.45
N ASN A 453 21.97 12.88 -14.91
CA ASN A 453 23.28 12.60 -14.32
C ASN A 453 24.43 12.72 -15.35
N LEU A 454 24.19 12.31 -16.59
CA LEU A 454 25.12 12.43 -17.71
C LEU A 454 25.33 13.89 -18.11
N VAL A 455 24.24 14.66 -18.20
CA VAL A 455 24.28 16.11 -18.45
C VAL A 455 25.02 16.86 -17.34
N ASP A 456 24.80 16.51 -16.07
CA ASP A 456 25.49 17.12 -14.92
C ASP A 456 26.94 16.66 -14.77
N ALA A 457 27.29 15.46 -15.25
CA ALA A 457 28.69 15.04 -15.38
C ALA A 457 29.41 15.88 -16.45
N LEU A 458 28.80 16.07 -17.62
CA LEU A 458 29.31 16.97 -18.66
C LEU A 458 29.38 18.43 -18.18
N ALA A 459 28.40 18.91 -17.41
CA ALA A 459 28.41 20.25 -16.83
C ALA A 459 29.60 20.48 -15.89
N LYS A 460 29.99 19.48 -15.10
CA LYS A 460 31.19 19.52 -14.23
C LYS A 460 32.50 19.55 -15.03
N LEU A 461 32.49 19.16 -16.30
CA LEU A 461 33.62 19.33 -17.23
C LEU A 461 33.58 20.71 -17.91
N ALA A 462 32.39 21.16 -18.32
CA ALA A 462 32.14 22.48 -18.89
C ALA A 462 32.44 23.65 -17.92
N ALA A 463 32.41 23.40 -16.61
CA ALA A 463 32.75 24.38 -15.57
C ALA A 463 34.26 24.49 -15.28
N ARG A 464 35.14 23.76 -16.00
CA ARG A 464 36.59 23.80 -15.76
C ARG A 464 37.29 24.90 -16.57
N PRO A 465 38.29 25.59 -16.01
CA PRO A 465 39.09 26.54 -16.78
C PRO A 465 39.78 25.82 -17.95
N GLY A 466 39.49 26.26 -19.19
CA GLY A 466 40.02 25.66 -20.42
C GLY A 466 39.08 24.68 -21.15
N SER A 467 37.83 24.50 -20.71
CA SER A 467 36.83 23.74 -21.47
C SER A 467 36.36 24.48 -22.75
N PRO A 468 36.03 23.78 -23.85
CA PRO A 468 35.45 24.41 -25.04
C PRO A 468 34.10 25.09 -24.78
N GLU A 469 33.88 26.29 -25.35
CA GLU A 469 32.62 27.03 -25.26
C GLU A 469 31.43 26.23 -25.83
N SER A 470 31.67 25.43 -26.87
CA SER A 470 30.66 24.53 -27.46
C SER A 470 30.15 23.45 -26.50
N LEU A 471 30.93 23.06 -25.49
CA LEU A 471 30.50 22.15 -24.44
C LEU A 471 29.64 22.87 -23.38
N GLN A 472 29.94 24.14 -23.09
CA GLN A 472 29.12 24.98 -22.20
C GLN A 472 27.75 25.25 -22.84
N GLN A 473 27.74 25.66 -24.11
CA GLN A 473 26.52 25.83 -24.90
C GLN A 473 25.70 24.53 -24.96
N LEU A 474 26.31 23.37 -25.22
CA LEU A 474 25.64 22.07 -25.22
C LEU A 474 24.97 21.75 -23.88
N VAL A 475 25.64 22.02 -22.76
CA VAL A 475 25.11 21.76 -21.41
C VAL A 475 23.95 22.69 -21.07
N GLU A 476 24.02 23.96 -21.46
CA GLU A 476 22.93 24.92 -21.28
C GLU A 476 21.70 24.54 -22.12
N ILE A 477 21.93 24.19 -23.39
CA ILE A 477 20.94 23.64 -24.32
C ILE A 477 20.29 22.36 -23.79
N ALA A 478 21.07 21.42 -23.25
CA ALA A 478 20.58 20.15 -22.71
C ALA A 478 19.77 20.33 -21.42
N ARG A 479 20.05 21.36 -20.61
CA ARG A 479 19.28 21.67 -19.40
C ARG A 479 17.97 22.40 -19.70
N ASN A 480 17.92 23.25 -20.73
CA ASN A 480 16.74 24.03 -21.11
C ASN A 480 16.29 23.78 -22.58
N PRO A 481 15.96 22.54 -22.98
CA PRO A 481 15.62 22.21 -24.37
C PRO A 481 14.37 22.96 -24.90
N ALA A 482 13.51 23.48 -24.03
CA ALA A 482 12.35 24.28 -24.39
C ALA A 482 12.71 25.68 -24.94
N ALA A 483 13.86 26.25 -24.58
CA ALA A 483 14.22 27.65 -24.92
C ALA A 483 14.66 27.85 -26.38
N ILE A 484 14.78 26.77 -27.16
CA ILE A 484 15.52 26.76 -28.43
C ILE A 484 14.57 26.94 -29.64
N ALA A 485 13.29 26.60 -29.50
CA ALA A 485 12.28 26.76 -30.54
C ALA A 485 12.09 28.24 -30.96
N THR A 486 12.29 29.18 -30.03
CA THR A 486 12.17 30.63 -30.26
C THR A 486 13.42 31.28 -30.84
N THR A 487 14.62 30.72 -30.63
CA THR A 487 15.89 31.35 -31.04
C THR A 487 16.32 31.01 -32.47
N LEU A 488 15.96 29.84 -33.00
CA LEU A 488 16.35 29.40 -34.34
C LEU A 488 15.61 30.11 -35.50
N SER A 489 14.58 30.90 -35.22
CA SER A 489 13.79 31.63 -36.23
C SER A 489 14.28 33.06 -36.51
N GLY A 490 15.28 33.56 -35.78
CA GLY A 490 15.63 34.99 -35.73
C GLY A 490 16.95 35.42 -36.42
N ALA A 491 17.69 34.50 -37.03
CA ALA A 491 19.09 34.74 -37.42
C ALA A 491 19.30 35.02 -38.93
N SER A 492 19.17 36.28 -39.36
CA SER A 492 19.69 36.70 -40.67
C SER A 492 20.10 38.18 -40.74
N VAL A 493 21.28 38.44 -41.33
CA VAL A 493 21.86 39.76 -41.73
C VAL A 493 22.51 40.63 -40.63
N ALA A 494 23.67 41.21 -40.96
CA ALA A 494 24.54 42.15 -40.21
C ALA A 494 25.14 41.62 -38.88
N LYS A 495 26.46 41.47 -38.65
CA LYS A 495 27.74 42.00 -39.21
C LYS A 495 28.18 43.39 -38.71
N ASP A 496 29.28 43.40 -37.94
CA ASP A 496 30.17 44.51 -37.48
C ASP A 496 29.47 45.70 -36.78
N ASP A 497 29.99 46.36 -35.73
CA ASP A 497 31.39 46.68 -35.41
C ASP A 497 31.62 46.87 -33.88
N SER A 498 32.85 47.17 -33.48
CA SER A 498 33.30 47.45 -32.11
C SER A 498 32.87 48.83 -31.58
N THR A 499 32.61 48.97 -30.27
CA THR A 499 33.56 49.62 -29.33
C THR A 499 33.03 49.90 -27.90
N ARG A 500 33.85 49.52 -26.91
CA ARG A 500 34.26 50.27 -25.69
C ARG A 500 33.24 51.05 -24.81
N GLN A 501 33.34 50.71 -23.52
CA GLN A 501 33.40 51.62 -22.35
C GLN A 501 32.10 52.32 -21.87
N ALA A 502 31.99 52.78 -20.61
CA ALA A 502 32.59 52.33 -19.33
C ALA A 502 32.00 53.13 -18.13
N ARG A 503 32.04 52.52 -16.94
CA ARG A 503 31.99 53.19 -15.60
C ARG A 503 30.65 53.89 -15.23
N ASP A 504 30.38 54.19 -13.96
CA ASP A 504 31.20 54.04 -12.74
C ASP A 504 30.39 53.49 -11.53
N LYS A 505 31.08 53.40 -10.38
CA LYS A 505 30.66 52.96 -9.04
C LYS A 505 29.37 53.66 -8.53
N LYS A 506 28.66 53.20 -7.49
CA LYS A 506 29.21 52.92 -6.14
C LYS A 506 28.21 52.29 -5.16
N VAL A 507 28.63 51.18 -4.51
CA VAL A 507 28.35 50.70 -3.12
C VAL A 507 26.97 50.99 -2.50
N THR A 508 26.22 49.95 -2.09
CA THR A 508 25.84 49.60 -0.67
C THR A 508 24.98 48.32 -0.63
N ALA A 509 24.96 47.63 0.52
CA ALA A 509 24.03 46.56 0.95
C ALA A 509 24.13 45.16 0.28
N LEU A 510 24.41 44.16 1.12
CA LEU A 510 24.06 42.76 0.93
C LEU A 510 22.65 42.51 1.47
N PRO A 511 21.73 41.90 0.69
CA PRO A 511 20.53 41.27 1.23
C PRO A 511 20.78 39.80 1.57
N VAL A 512 20.51 39.46 2.83
CA VAL A 512 20.08 38.16 3.38
C VAL A 512 19.95 37.00 2.37
N ALA A 513 20.83 36.00 2.49
CA ALA A 513 20.64 34.69 1.87
C ALA A 513 19.57 33.88 2.63
N SER A 514 18.31 33.99 2.24
CA SER A 514 17.24 33.13 2.72
C SER A 514 16.12 32.97 1.68
N ARG A 515 15.70 31.71 1.45
CA ARG A 515 14.45 31.33 0.74
C ARG A 515 14.45 31.51 -0.80
N GLU A 516 15.41 30.90 -1.49
CA GLU A 516 15.36 30.71 -2.96
C GLU A 516 15.60 29.24 -3.37
N GLU A 517 14.67 28.36 -2.99
CA GLU A 517 14.40 27.12 -3.74
C GLU A 517 12.88 27.04 -4.00
N TYR A 518 12.49 26.53 -5.17
CA TYR A 518 11.10 26.38 -5.63
C TYR A 518 10.27 27.67 -5.76
N SER A 519 10.73 28.57 -6.63
CA SER A 519 9.82 29.49 -7.35
C SER A 519 10.10 29.50 -8.85
N ILE A 520 9.90 28.34 -9.49
CA ILE A 520 9.67 28.26 -10.94
C ILE A 520 8.15 28.18 -11.13
N LEU A 521 7.49 29.33 -10.96
CA LEU A 521 6.24 29.57 -11.66
C LEU A 521 6.62 29.81 -13.12
N GLU A 522 6.49 28.77 -13.96
CA GLU A 522 6.50 28.97 -15.41
C GLU A 522 5.49 30.07 -15.74
N ALA A 523 5.95 31.11 -16.43
CA ALA A 523 5.10 32.20 -16.88
C ALA A 523 4.16 31.64 -17.94
N VAL A 524 2.99 31.15 -17.51
CA VAL A 524 1.94 30.60 -18.37
C VAL A 524 1.66 31.61 -19.47
N GLU A 525 2.03 31.25 -20.71
CA GLU A 525 1.68 32.06 -21.87
C GLU A 525 0.17 32.27 -21.91
N PRO A 526 -0.30 33.49 -22.24
CA PRO A 526 -1.73 33.76 -22.36
C PRO A 526 -2.34 32.83 -23.41
N ASP A 527 -3.52 32.28 -23.11
CA ASP A 527 -4.24 31.42 -24.06
C ASP A 527 -4.56 32.16 -25.36
N PRO A 528 -4.60 31.48 -26.52
CA PRO A 528 -4.96 32.11 -27.78
C PRO A 528 -6.32 32.83 -27.71
N ALA A 529 -6.47 33.94 -28.43
CA ALA A 529 -7.70 34.72 -28.44
C ALA A 529 -8.90 33.86 -28.89
N GLY A 530 -9.96 33.82 -28.08
CA GLY A 530 -11.16 32.99 -28.31
C GLY A 530 -11.03 31.51 -27.91
N PHE A 531 -9.84 31.05 -27.46
CA PHE A 531 -9.64 29.65 -27.05
C PHE A 531 -10.51 29.28 -25.83
N ARG A 532 -10.66 30.18 -24.86
CA ARG A 532 -11.52 29.94 -23.68
C ARG A 532 -12.98 29.68 -24.09
N GLU A 533 -13.48 30.43 -25.06
CA GLU A 533 -14.84 30.31 -25.59
C GLU A 533 -14.99 29.03 -26.43
N GLN A 534 -13.97 28.68 -27.22
CA GLN A 534 -13.89 27.39 -27.93
C GLN A 534 -13.95 26.20 -26.96
N VAL A 535 -13.15 26.18 -25.90
CA VAL A 535 -13.16 25.11 -24.89
C VAL A 535 -14.49 25.07 -24.14
N SER A 536 -15.11 26.23 -23.86
CA SER A 536 -16.44 26.30 -23.25
C SER A 536 -17.53 25.67 -24.14
N MET A 537 -17.51 25.96 -25.44
CA MET A 537 -18.43 25.37 -26.43
C MET A 537 -18.21 23.86 -26.59
N LEU A 538 -16.95 23.41 -26.64
CA LEU A 538 -16.62 21.98 -26.69
C LEU A 538 -17.14 21.26 -25.43
N PHE A 539 -16.89 21.80 -24.24
CA PHE A 539 -17.34 21.19 -22.99
C PHE A 539 -18.87 21.13 -22.87
N ALA A 540 -19.58 22.16 -23.36
CA ALA A 540 -21.05 22.15 -23.40
C ALA A 540 -21.62 21.04 -24.31
N GLU A 541 -20.98 20.76 -25.45
CA GLU A 541 -21.38 19.65 -26.32
C GLU A 541 -21.04 18.28 -25.70
N TRP A 542 -19.89 18.14 -25.05
CA TRP A 542 -19.54 16.93 -24.31
C TRP A 542 -20.52 16.65 -23.15
N TYR A 543 -20.90 17.69 -22.42
CA TYR A 543 -21.94 17.65 -21.39
C TYR A 543 -23.26 17.15 -21.99
N ARG A 544 -23.69 17.73 -23.12
CA ARG A 544 -24.92 17.33 -23.83
C ARG A 544 -24.89 15.87 -24.29
N ILE A 545 -23.73 15.36 -24.72
CA ILE A 545 -23.54 13.94 -25.08
C ILE A 545 -23.66 13.03 -23.84
N CYS A 546 -23.07 13.44 -22.71
CA CYS A 546 -23.08 12.67 -21.46
C CYS A 546 -24.44 12.58 -20.76
N GLU A 547 -25.32 13.57 -20.94
CA GLU A 547 -26.66 13.64 -20.34
C GLU A 547 -27.71 12.81 -21.09
N LEU A 548 -27.43 12.36 -22.32
CA LEU A 548 -28.39 11.57 -23.11
C LEU A 548 -28.59 10.17 -22.47
N PRO A 549 -29.84 9.76 -22.16
CA PRO A 549 -30.11 8.46 -21.57
C PRO A 549 -29.66 7.32 -22.49
N GLY A 550 -28.70 6.50 -22.00
CA GLY A 550 -28.07 5.48 -22.83
C GLY A 550 -27.05 6.06 -23.81
N ALA A 551 -26.17 6.95 -23.35
CA ALA A 551 -25.07 7.51 -24.12
C ALA A 551 -24.28 6.39 -24.85
N ASN A 552 -24.43 6.33 -26.17
CA ASN A 552 -23.75 5.33 -27.00
C ASN A 552 -22.23 5.52 -26.90
N ASP A 553 -21.49 4.47 -26.59
CA ASP A 553 -20.01 4.50 -26.61
C ASP A 553 -19.47 4.96 -27.97
N ALA A 554 -20.18 4.66 -29.07
CA ALA A 554 -19.89 5.15 -30.41
C ALA A 554 -19.99 6.69 -30.54
N ALA A 555 -20.91 7.35 -29.84
CA ALA A 555 -21.01 8.82 -29.84
C ALA A 555 -19.88 9.45 -29.02
N CYS A 556 -19.55 8.83 -27.87
CA CYS A 556 -18.39 9.22 -27.06
C CYS A 556 -17.08 9.07 -27.84
N ALA A 557 -16.87 7.92 -28.49
CA ALA A 557 -15.69 7.64 -29.32
C ALA A 557 -15.60 8.60 -30.53
N HIS A 558 -16.71 8.88 -31.21
CA HIS A 558 -16.74 9.86 -32.31
C HIS A 558 -16.32 11.27 -31.86
N TYR A 559 -16.82 11.72 -30.69
CA TYR A 559 -16.44 13.01 -30.13
C TYR A 559 -14.96 13.06 -29.70
N VAL A 560 -14.43 11.99 -29.10
CA VAL A 560 -12.99 11.88 -28.77
C VAL A 560 -12.13 11.89 -30.04
N LEU A 561 -12.54 11.20 -31.11
CA LEU A 561 -11.88 11.25 -32.42
C LEU A 561 -11.91 12.66 -33.01
N GLN A 562 -13.02 13.40 -32.89
CA GLN A 562 -13.11 14.81 -33.31
C GLN A 562 -12.14 15.70 -32.53
N LEU A 563 -12.02 15.53 -31.21
CA LEU A 563 -11.02 16.24 -30.41
C LEU A 563 -9.58 15.87 -30.81
N GLN A 564 -9.31 14.60 -31.13
CA GLN A 564 -8.00 14.16 -31.60
C GLN A 564 -7.65 14.76 -32.97
N GLN A 565 -8.61 14.80 -33.91
CA GLN A 565 -8.46 15.44 -35.23
C GLN A 565 -8.24 16.96 -35.12
N SER A 566 -8.91 17.64 -34.17
CA SER A 566 -8.68 19.05 -33.88
C SER A 566 -7.30 19.35 -33.26
N GLY A 567 -6.54 18.31 -32.89
CA GLY A 567 -5.21 18.40 -32.30
C GLY A 567 -5.17 18.61 -30.79
N LEU A 568 -6.31 18.85 -30.13
CA LEU A 568 -6.39 19.15 -28.69
C LEU A 568 -5.95 17.98 -27.78
N LEU A 569 -5.80 16.76 -28.30
CA LEU A 569 -5.40 15.55 -27.55
C LEU A 569 -3.98 15.04 -27.87
N LYS A 570 -3.13 15.82 -28.55
CA LYS A 570 -1.78 15.42 -28.94
C LYS A 570 -0.85 15.13 -27.74
N GLY A 571 -1.02 15.83 -26.62
CA GLY A 571 -0.06 15.81 -25.51
C GLY A 571 1.11 16.76 -25.76
N ASP A 572 0.78 17.95 -26.27
CA ASP A 572 1.61 19.14 -26.35
C ASP A 572 1.03 20.23 -25.42
N ASP A 573 1.63 21.41 -25.40
CA ASP A 573 1.14 22.53 -24.59
C ASP A 573 -0.31 22.95 -24.91
N MET A 574 -0.81 22.70 -26.13
CA MET A 574 -2.21 22.95 -26.47
C MET A 574 -3.14 21.98 -25.73
N SER A 575 -2.75 20.71 -25.57
CA SER A 575 -3.45 19.77 -24.68
C SER A 575 -3.42 20.22 -23.22
N ASP A 576 -2.29 20.74 -22.73
CA ASP A 576 -2.18 21.22 -21.35
C ASP A 576 -3.09 22.44 -21.10
N ARG A 577 -3.12 23.41 -22.01
CA ARG A 577 -4.05 24.55 -21.96
C ARG A 577 -5.52 24.10 -22.04
N PHE A 578 -5.82 23.11 -22.89
CA PHE A 578 -7.16 22.52 -23.03
C PHE A 578 -7.65 21.89 -21.72
N PHE A 579 -6.89 20.93 -21.16
CA PHE A 579 -7.28 20.25 -19.92
C PHE A 579 -7.31 21.20 -18.71
N ARG A 580 -6.43 22.22 -18.66
CA ARG A 580 -6.48 23.28 -17.66
C ARG A 580 -7.81 24.04 -17.72
N ARG A 581 -8.22 24.51 -18.91
CA ARG A 581 -9.48 25.27 -19.06
C ARG A 581 -10.73 24.41 -18.83
N LEU A 582 -10.71 23.13 -19.16
CA LEU A 582 -11.78 22.19 -18.77
C LEU A 582 -11.91 22.08 -17.24
N MET A 583 -10.79 21.86 -16.53
CA MET A 583 -10.76 21.79 -15.07
C MET A 583 -11.28 23.10 -14.43
N GLU A 584 -10.82 24.25 -14.90
CA GLU A 584 -11.32 25.57 -14.44
C GLU A 584 -12.83 25.71 -14.62
N LEU A 585 -13.38 25.32 -15.78
CA LEU A 585 -14.82 25.38 -16.05
C LEU A 585 -15.61 24.44 -15.12
N SER A 586 -15.18 23.19 -14.95
CA SER A 586 -15.86 22.23 -14.08
C SER A 586 -15.78 22.60 -12.59
N VAL A 587 -14.64 23.10 -12.13
CA VAL A 587 -14.47 23.61 -10.76
C VAL A 587 -15.31 24.87 -10.55
N SER A 588 -15.30 25.82 -11.50
CA SER A 588 -16.11 27.03 -11.43
C SER A 588 -17.61 26.70 -11.41
N HIS A 589 -18.07 25.78 -12.26
CA HIS A 589 -19.47 25.33 -12.27
C HIS A 589 -19.85 24.70 -10.92
N CYS A 590 -19.02 23.77 -10.42
CA CYS A 590 -19.23 23.13 -9.12
C CYS A 590 -19.37 24.16 -8.00
N LEU A 591 -18.39 25.06 -7.84
CA LEU A 591 -18.40 26.10 -6.81
C LEU A 591 -19.56 27.10 -6.99
N SER A 592 -19.93 27.44 -8.22
CA SER A 592 -21.05 28.36 -8.49
C SER A 592 -22.43 27.79 -8.12
N SER A 593 -22.54 26.48 -7.90
CA SER A 593 -23.78 25.86 -7.39
C SER A 593 -23.98 26.02 -5.88
N GLU A 594 -22.96 26.46 -5.14
CA GLU A 594 -23.02 26.74 -3.69
C GLU A 594 -23.67 28.13 -3.43
N VAL A 595 -24.80 28.40 -4.08
CA VAL A 595 -25.51 29.70 -4.01
C VAL A 595 -26.17 29.87 -2.65
N ILE A 596 -25.69 30.86 -1.88
CA ILE A 596 -26.40 31.38 -0.72
C ILE A 596 -27.63 32.14 -1.22
N SER A 597 -28.82 31.54 -1.08
CA SER A 597 -30.11 32.16 -1.38
C SER A 597 -30.41 33.32 -0.43
N SER A 598 -29.84 34.50 -0.71
CA SER A 598 -30.01 35.76 0.02
C SER A 598 -31.39 36.41 -0.23
N GLY A 599 -32.46 35.62 -0.16
CA GLY A 599 -33.84 36.08 -0.15
C GLY A 599 -34.27 36.45 1.28
N PRO A 600 -34.93 37.61 1.54
CA PRO A 600 -35.14 38.10 2.91
C PRO A 600 -36.05 37.28 3.84
N LEU A 601 -36.65 36.19 3.37
CA LEU A 601 -37.81 35.54 4.02
C LEU A 601 -37.81 34.01 4.00
N GLN A 602 -36.69 33.34 3.70
CA GLN A 602 -36.60 31.87 3.73
C GLN A 602 -35.41 31.36 4.54
N SER A 603 -35.57 30.19 5.17
CA SER A 603 -34.56 29.56 6.00
C SER A 603 -33.31 29.17 5.19
N HIS A 604 -32.14 29.24 5.83
CA HIS A 604 -30.85 28.99 5.19
C HIS A 604 -30.64 27.50 4.85
N GLN A 605 -31.30 27.01 3.80
CA GLN A 605 -30.93 25.76 3.14
C GLN A 605 -29.77 26.02 2.18
N VAL A 606 -28.56 25.68 2.61
CA VAL A 606 -27.39 25.62 1.71
C VAL A 606 -27.63 24.47 0.74
N GLN A 607 -27.69 24.76 -0.56
CA GLN A 607 -27.80 23.71 -1.58
C GLN A 607 -26.48 22.91 -1.65
N PRO A 608 -26.54 21.58 -1.78
CA PRO A 608 -25.33 20.76 -1.92
C PRO A 608 -24.63 21.02 -3.27
N LEU A 609 -23.30 21.02 -3.28
CA LEU A 609 -22.49 21.17 -4.48
C LEU A 609 -22.90 20.18 -5.58
N SER A 610 -23.15 20.71 -6.79
CA SER A 610 -23.31 19.89 -7.99
C SER A 610 -21.94 19.46 -8.52
N PHE A 611 -21.66 18.17 -8.44
CA PHE A 611 -20.45 17.54 -8.98
C PHE A 611 -20.57 17.13 -10.46
N LEU A 612 -21.72 17.33 -11.10
CA LEU A 612 -22.02 16.81 -12.44
C LEU A 612 -20.99 17.25 -13.50
N ALA A 613 -20.54 18.51 -13.46
CA ALA A 613 -19.49 19.00 -14.37
C ALA A 613 -18.10 18.39 -14.10
N ILE A 614 -17.80 17.95 -12.86
CA ILE A 614 -16.57 17.22 -12.52
C ILE A 614 -16.68 15.76 -13.01
N ASP A 615 -17.84 15.14 -12.84
CA ASP A 615 -18.10 13.76 -13.27
C ASP A 615 -18.08 13.63 -14.80
N ILE A 616 -18.66 14.60 -15.50
CA ILE A 616 -18.62 14.71 -16.97
C ILE A 616 -17.19 14.99 -17.47
N TYR A 617 -16.42 15.83 -16.78
CA TYR A 617 -15.00 16.03 -17.09
C TYR A 617 -14.18 14.75 -16.88
N ALA A 618 -14.40 14.02 -15.78
CA ALA A 618 -13.71 12.74 -15.51
C ALA A 618 -13.90 11.74 -16.66
N LYS A 619 -15.14 11.59 -17.17
CA LYS A 619 -15.47 10.70 -18.31
C LYS A 619 -14.73 11.03 -19.61
N LEU A 620 -14.30 12.27 -19.83
CA LEU A 620 -13.55 12.65 -21.04
C LEU A 620 -12.10 12.13 -21.02
N VAL A 621 -11.59 11.77 -19.84
CA VAL A 621 -10.17 11.49 -19.61
C VAL A 621 -9.87 10.01 -19.84
N PHE A 622 -9.96 9.58 -21.10
CA PHE A 622 -9.53 8.25 -21.58
C PHE A 622 -8.01 7.99 -21.42
N SER A 623 -7.24 8.96 -20.93
CA SER A 623 -5.79 8.84 -20.72
C SER A 623 -5.34 9.63 -19.48
N ILE A 624 -5.80 9.17 -18.31
CA ILE A 624 -5.49 9.72 -16.97
C ILE A 624 -4.01 10.11 -16.82
N LEU A 625 -3.09 9.25 -17.28
CA LEU A 625 -1.64 9.48 -17.27
C LEU A 625 -1.21 10.88 -17.76
N LYS A 626 -1.79 11.40 -18.85
CA LYS A 626 -1.44 12.72 -19.40
C LYS A 626 -2.05 13.87 -18.60
N VAL A 627 -3.26 13.69 -18.07
CA VAL A 627 -4.04 14.75 -17.40
C VAL A 627 -3.62 14.96 -15.94
N LEU A 628 -2.98 13.96 -15.31
CA LEU A 628 -2.47 14.06 -13.94
C LEU A 628 -1.50 15.25 -13.75
N ALA A 629 -0.54 15.47 -14.65
CA ALA A 629 0.46 16.52 -14.51
C ALA A 629 -0.13 17.94 -14.62
N VAL A 630 -1.13 18.13 -15.49
CA VAL A 630 -1.91 19.38 -15.60
C VAL A 630 -2.74 19.60 -14.33
N THR A 631 -3.40 18.54 -13.86
CA THR A 631 -4.24 18.55 -12.65
C THR A 631 -3.45 18.91 -11.39
N VAL A 632 -2.25 18.33 -11.22
CA VAL A 632 -1.36 18.64 -10.09
C VAL A 632 -0.94 20.11 -10.11
N ARG A 633 -0.41 20.62 -11.24
CA ARG A 633 0.00 22.02 -11.38
C ARG A 633 -1.18 22.97 -11.14
N TYR A 634 -2.35 22.64 -11.66
CA TYR A 634 -3.57 23.43 -11.48
C TYR A 634 -4.01 23.49 -10.01
N ILE A 635 -4.04 22.36 -9.29
CA ILE A 635 -4.44 22.33 -7.86
C ILE A 635 -3.43 23.09 -6.99
N GLN A 636 -2.13 22.94 -7.24
CA GLN A 636 -1.09 23.68 -6.53
C GLN A 636 -1.25 25.20 -6.74
N LYS A 637 -1.51 25.63 -7.99
CA LYS A 637 -1.77 27.03 -8.32
C LYS A 637 -3.05 27.54 -7.64
N GLU A 638 -4.17 26.83 -7.77
CA GLU A 638 -5.45 27.25 -7.18
C GLU A 638 -5.35 27.34 -5.64
N ALA A 639 -4.60 26.46 -4.99
CA ALA A 639 -4.37 26.49 -3.55
C ALA A 639 -3.53 27.71 -3.11
N GLU A 640 -2.47 28.07 -3.84
CA GLU A 640 -1.69 29.28 -3.54
C GLU A 640 -2.43 30.57 -3.90
N GLU A 641 -3.28 30.57 -4.93
CA GLU A 641 -4.11 31.74 -5.28
C GLU A 641 -5.27 31.96 -4.30
N LYS A 642 -5.98 30.90 -3.89
CA LYS A 642 -7.18 30.99 -3.02
C LYS A 642 -6.90 30.86 -1.52
N LYS A 643 -5.80 30.22 -1.13
CA LYS A 643 -5.38 30.01 0.27
C LYS A 643 -6.52 29.51 1.17
N ALA A 644 -7.05 30.35 2.04
CA ALA A 644 -8.13 29.99 2.96
C ALA A 644 -9.49 29.70 2.28
N SER A 645 -9.71 30.15 1.04
CA SER A 645 -10.90 29.83 0.25
C SER A 645 -10.67 28.73 -0.80
N PHE A 646 -9.56 27.97 -0.68
CA PHE A 646 -9.36 26.75 -1.47
C PHE A 646 -10.35 25.67 -1.02
N ASN A 647 -11.05 25.04 -1.96
CA ASN A 647 -12.06 24.02 -1.67
C ASN A 647 -11.60 22.67 -2.26
N PRO A 648 -11.21 21.67 -1.44
CA PRO A 648 -10.67 20.41 -1.94
C PRO A 648 -11.73 19.49 -2.59
N ARG A 649 -13.02 19.76 -2.37
CA ARG A 649 -14.13 18.85 -2.76
C ARG A 649 -14.18 18.51 -4.25
N PRO A 650 -14.03 19.46 -5.21
CA PRO A 650 -14.09 19.15 -6.64
C PRO A 650 -12.90 18.30 -7.10
N HIS A 651 -11.69 18.58 -6.60
CA HIS A 651 -10.49 17.83 -6.98
C HIS A 651 -10.48 16.41 -6.39
N PHE A 652 -10.95 16.26 -5.14
CA PHE A 652 -11.20 14.94 -4.55
C PHE A 652 -12.14 14.11 -5.42
N ARG A 653 -13.27 14.70 -5.84
CA ARG A 653 -14.26 14.04 -6.71
C ARG A 653 -13.66 13.60 -8.05
N LEU A 654 -12.78 14.41 -8.64
CA LEU A 654 -12.08 14.04 -9.88
C LEU A 654 -11.16 12.82 -9.68
N PHE A 655 -10.30 12.84 -8.66
CA PHE A 655 -9.39 11.73 -8.38
C PHE A 655 -10.11 10.43 -7.97
N ILE A 656 -11.19 10.51 -7.20
CA ILE A 656 -11.93 9.31 -6.77
C ILE A 656 -12.68 8.66 -7.94
N ASN A 657 -13.22 9.44 -8.89
CA ASN A 657 -13.81 8.90 -10.12
C ASN A 657 -12.75 8.12 -10.91
N TRP A 658 -11.59 8.72 -11.20
CA TRP A 658 -10.49 8.04 -11.87
C TRP A 658 -10.02 6.76 -11.16
N LEU A 659 -9.98 6.74 -9.83
CA LEU A 659 -9.65 5.53 -9.04
C LEU A 659 -10.70 4.42 -9.14
N LEU A 660 -11.97 4.77 -9.37
CA LEU A 660 -13.06 3.83 -9.57
C LEU A 660 -13.09 3.31 -11.02
N ASP A 661 -12.89 4.18 -12.00
CA ASP A 661 -12.84 3.83 -13.42
C ASP A 661 -11.66 2.87 -13.70
N LEU A 662 -10.47 3.17 -13.16
CA LEU A 662 -9.30 2.27 -13.16
C LEU A 662 -9.52 0.96 -12.38
N SER A 663 -10.62 0.85 -11.64
CA SER A 663 -11.01 -0.38 -10.95
C SER A 663 -12.03 -1.23 -11.69
N ALA A 664 -12.56 -0.75 -12.81
CA ALA A 664 -13.45 -1.50 -13.71
C ALA A 664 -12.70 -2.11 -14.92
N LEU A 665 -11.43 -1.77 -15.13
CA LEU A 665 -10.60 -2.33 -16.20
C LEU A 665 -10.14 -3.77 -15.89
N ASP A 666 -10.19 -4.64 -16.89
CA ASP A 666 -9.98 -6.09 -16.76
C ASP A 666 -8.58 -6.49 -16.24
N PRO A 667 -8.45 -7.64 -15.54
CA PRO A 667 -7.18 -8.15 -15.00
C PRO A 667 -6.06 -8.38 -16.04
N VAL A 668 -6.41 -8.45 -17.33
CA VAL A 668 -5.46 -8.63 -18.45
C VAL A 668 -4.40 -7.52 -18.51
N PHE A 669 -4.69 -6.35 -17.92
CA PHE A 669 -3.85 -5.14 -18.01
C PHE A 669 -2.94 -4.86 -16.80
N ASP A 670 -2.62 -5.85 -15.96
CA ASP A 670 -1.76 -5.73 -14.76
C ASP A 670 -0.55 -4.79 -14.90
N GLY A 671 0.17 -4.86 -16.02
CA GLY A 671 1.33 -4.01 -16.28
C GLY A 671 0.99 -2.52 -16.46
N ALA A 672 -0.11 -2.21 -17.16
CA ALA A 672 -0.57 -0.84 -17.36
C ALA A 672 -1.26 -0.30 -16.10
N ASN A 673 -2.05 -1.14 -15.41
CA ASN A 673 -2.67 -0.81 -14.13
C ASN A 673 -1.62 -0.37 -13.09
N PHE A 674 -0.46 -1.04 -13.03
CA PHE A 674 0.65 -0.62 -12.17
C PHE A 674 1.31 0.71 -12.60
N GLN A 675 1.42 0.99 -13.90
CA GLN A 675 1.89 2.29 -14.40
C GLN A 675 0.96 3.43 -13.99
N VAL A 676 -0.37 3.25 -14.04
CA VAL A 676 -1.31 4.29 -13.59
C VAL A 676 -1.29 4.45 -12.06
N LEU A 677 -1.20 3.35 -11.30
CA LEU A 677 -1.05 3.42 -9.83
C LEU A 677 0.23 4.15 -9.39
N THR A 678 1.35 3.96 -10.08
CA THR A 678 2.60 4.69 -9.79
C THR A 678 2.55 6.15 -10.25
N ALA A 679 1.90 6.46 -11.37
CA ALA A 679 1.63 7.84 -11.78
C ALA A 679 0.73 8.58 -10.77
N LEU A 680 -0.31 7.93 -10.25
CA LEU A 680 -1.15 8.45 -9.16
C LEU A 680 -0.36 8.64 -7.86
N ALA A 681 0.51 7.70 -7.49
CA ALA A 681 1.38 7.85 -6.32
C ALA A 681 2.39 9.01 -6.47
N ASN A 682 2.84 9.30 -7.69
CA ASN A 682 3.64 10.49 -7.99
C ASN A 682 2.80 11.79 -7.91
N ALA A 683 1.58 11.78 -8.43
CA ALA A 683 0.66 12.91 -8.32
C ALA A 683 0.28 13.23 -6.87
N PHE A 684 0.00 12.21 -6.04
CA PHE A 684 -0.25 12.39 -4.61
C PHE A 684 0.99 12.87 -3.86
N HIS A 685 2.19 12.38 -4.17
CA HIS A 685 3.44 12.91 -3.58
C HIS A 685 3.68 14.39 -3.96
N ALA A 686 3.29 14.81 -5.16
CA ALA A 686 3.34 16.21 -5.58
C ALA A 686 2.27 17.09 -4.89
N LEU A 687 1.10 16.51 -4.57
CA LEU A 687 0.00 17.15 -3.83
C LEU A 687 0.06 16.91 -2.30
N GLN A 688 1.22 16.53 -1.78
CA GLN A 688 1.38 16.17 -0.37
C GLN A 688 0.96 17.30 0.60
N PRO A 689 0.54 16.98 1.84
CA PRO A 689 0.05 17.98 2.79
C PRO A 689 1.02 19.13 3.12
N LEU A 690 2.35 18.93 3.07
CA LEU A 690 3.34 20.00 3.22
C LEU A 690 3.34 21.01 2.06
N LYS A 691 2.91 20.61 0.86
CA LYS A 691 2.81 21.46 -0.34
C LYS A 691 1.40 22.05 -0.49
N VAL A 692 0.36 21.30 -0.11
CA VAL A 692 -1.04 21.73 -0.23
C VAL A 692 -1.81 21.44 1.08
N PRO A 693 -1.62 22.22 2.16
CA PRO A 693 -2.22 21.92 3.47
C PRO A 693 -3.76 21.84 3.46
N GLY A 694 -4.42 22.68 2.65
CA GLY A 694 -5.88 22.67 2.45
C GLY A 694 -6.42 21.43 1.74
N PHE A 695 -5.56 20.59 1.15
CA PHE A 695 -5.93 19.32 0.53
C PHE A 695 -5.72 18.11 1.47
N SER A 696 -5.08 18.29 2.63
CA SER A 696 -4.62 17.22 3.54
C SER A 696 -5.64 16.11 3.86
N PHE A 697 -6.90 16.45 4.16
CA PHE A 697 -7.93 15.43 4.45
C PHE A 697 -8.32 14.62 3.20
N ALA A 698 -8.59 15.29 2.08
CA ALA A 698 -8.89 14.66 0.80
C ALA A 698 -7.72 13.80 0.30
N TRP A 699 -6.49 14.28 0.49
CA TRP A 699 -5.27 13.57 0.20
C TRP A 699 -5.17 12.26 1.01
N LEU A 700 -5.44 12.30 2.33
CA LEU A 700 -5.38 11.10 3.17
C LEU A 700 -6.44 10.09 2.78
N GLU A 701 -7.65 10.54 2.44
CA GLU A 701 -8.74 9.69 1.97
C GLU A 701 -8.41 9.02 0.63
N LEU A 702 -7.84 9.76 -0.34
CA LEU A 702 -7.39 9.21 -1.62
C LEU A 702 -6.23 8.21 -1.46
N VAL A 703 -5.21 8.56 -0.67
CA VAL A 703 -4.03 7.71 -0.44
C VAL A 703 -4.39 6.44 0.32
N SER A 704 -5.38 6.48 1.22
CA SER A 704 -5.86 5.27 1.93
C SER A 704 -7.02 4.54 1.24
N HIS A 705 -7.51 5.03 0.09
CA HIS A 705 -8.69 4.48 -0.55
C HIS A 705 -8.50 3.01 -0.99
N ARG A 706 -9.55 2.19 -0.81
CA ARG A 706 -9.58 0.75 -1.14
C ARG A 706 -9.25 0.41 -2.59
N SER A 707 -9.48 1.34 -3.54
CA SER A 707 -9.09 1.16 -4.95
C SER A 707 -7.63 1.50 -5.24
N PHE A 708 -6.90 2.11 -4.29
CA PHE A 708 -5.53 2.58 -4.47
C PHE A 708 -4.54 1.81 -3.57
N MET A 709 -4.64 1.97 -2.25
CA MET A 709 -3.65 1.42 -1.31
C MET A 709 -3.51 -0.11 -1.42
N PRO A 710 -4.58 -0.92 -1.36
CA PRO A 710 -4.46 -2.38 -1.50
C PRO A 710 -3.88 -2.80 -2.86
N LYS A 711 -4.29 -2.15 -3.96
CA LYS A 711 -3.78 -2.48 -5.30
C LYS A 711 -2.29 -2.16 -5.45
N LEU A 712 -1.85 -1.02 -4.93
CA LEU A 712 -0.44 -0.62 -4.93
C LEU A 712 0.43 -1.55 -4.05
N LEU A 713 -0.09 -2.00 -2.90
CA LEU A 713 0.62 -2.86 -1.96
C LEU A 713 0.62 -4.36 -2.33
N THR A 714 -0.37 -4.82 -3.10
CA THR A 714 -0.50 -6.25 -3.51
C THR A 714 0.22 -6.55 -4.83
N GLY A 715 0.75 -5.53 -5.52
CA GLY A 715 1.44 -5.68 -6.81
C GLY A 715 2.65 -6.64 -6.79
N THR A 716 2.85 -7.35 -7.90
CA THR A 716 3.87 -8.41 -8.03
C THR A 716 5.28 -7.92 -7.67
N ALA A 717 6.00 -8.75 -6.91
CA ALA A 717 7.33 -8.45 -6.37
C ALA A 717 7.43 -7.13 -5.57
N GLN A 718 6.37 -6.73 -4.87
CA GLN A 718 6.35 -5.59 -3.92
C GLN A 718 6.68 -4.22 -4.52
N LYS A 719 6.63 -4.09 -5.86
CA LYS A 719 7.10 -2.90 -6.61
C LYS A 719 6.43 -1.58 -6.20
N GLY A 720 5.20 -1.62 -5.71
CA GLY A 720 4.47 -0.44 -5.25
C GLY A 720 4.83 0.03 -3.83
N TRP A 721 5.54 -0.80 -3.04
CA TRP A 721 5.83 -0.49 -1.64
C TRP A 721 6.66 0.79 -1.45
N PRO A 722 7.74 1.08 -2.22
CA PRO A 722 8.50 2.32 -2.06
C PRO A 722 7.66 3.58 -2.33
N TYR A 723 6.73 3.51 -3.28
CA TYR A 723 5.81 4.61 -3.57
C TYR A 723 4.87 4.89 -2.39
N PHE A 724 4.31 3.84 -1.79
CA PHE A 724 3.43 3.99 -0.63
C PHE A 724 4.17 4.36 0.65
N GLN A 725 5.40 3.86 0.83
CA GLN A 725 6.31 4.27 1.91
C GLN A 725 6.59 5.77 1.85
N ARG A 726 6.88 6.32 0.67
CA ARG A 726 7.10 7.77 0.48
C ARG A 726 5.87 8.58 0.86
N LEU A 727 4.67 8.13 0.46
CA LEU A 727 3.41 8.81 0.83
C LEU A 727 3.20 8.81 2.36
N LEU A 728 3.42 7.68 3.04
CA LEU A 728 3.34 7.66 4.51
C LEU A 728 4.40 8.57 5.17
N VAL A 729 5.60 8.66 4.60
CA VAL A 729 6.63 9.61 5.05
C VAL A 729 6.18 11.06 4.83
N ASP A 730 5.60 11.41 3.68
CA ASP A 730 5.04 12.74 3.41
C ASP A 730 3.97 13.12 4.47
N LEU A 731 3.11 12.17 4.85
CA LEU A 731 2.09 12.34 5.89
C LEU A 731 2.72 12.53 7.28
N PHE A 732 3.69 11.69 7.65
CA PHE A 732 4.34 11.79 8.96
C PHE A 732 5.18 13.08 9.07
N GLN A 733 5.86 13.51 8.00
CA GLN A 733 6.60 14.78 7.97
C GLN A 733 5.69 16.00 8.11
N PHE A 734 4.49 15.97 7.51
CA PHE A 734 3.48 17.01 7.73
C PHE A 734 2.99 17.04 9.18
N MET A 735 2.77 15.87 9.78
CA MET A 735 2.22 15.78 11.13
C MET A 735 3.25 16.04 12.24
N GLU A 736 4.53 15.76 12.00
CA GLU A 736 5.63 15.81 12.99
C GLU A 736 5.63 17.08 13.88
N PRO A 737 5.51 18.32 13.35
CA PRO A 737 5.61 19.52 14.18
C PRO A 737 4.44 19.66 15.19
N PHE A 738 3.22 19.31 14.76
CA PHE A 738 2.04 19.36 15.63
C PHE A 738 2.05 18.22 16.67
N LEU A 739 2.57 17.06 16.26
CA LEU A 739 2.68 15.86 17.08
C LEU A 739 3.76 15.99 18.17
N ARG A 740 4.87 16.68 17.87
CA ARG A 740 6.01 16.86 18.79
C ARG A 740 5.60 17.50 20.13
N ASN A 741 4.83 18.59 20.06
CA ASN A 741 4.37 19.35 21.23
C ASN A 741 3.03 18.87 21.80
N ALA A 742 2.36 17.90 21.16
CA ALA A 742 0.99 17.49 21.44
C ALA A 742 -0.07 18.62 21.33
N GLU A 743 0.21 19.67 20.56
CA GLU A 743 -0.68 20.82 20.31
C GLU A 743 -1.77 20.47 19.27
N LEU A 744 -2.60 19.48 19.60
CA LEU A 744 -3.59 18.89 18.70
C LEU A 744 -4.90 19.70 18.67
N GLY A 745 -4.90 20.80 17.90
CA GLY A 745 -6.14 21.46 17.48
C GLY A 745 -7.09 20.46 16.77
N GLU A 746 -8.40 20.74 16.78
CA GLU A 746 -9.44 19.76 16.38
C GLU A 746 -9.19 19.10 15.02
N SER A 747 -8.80 19.88 14.01
CA SER A 747 -8.45 19.39 12.67
C SER A 747 -7.25 18.41 12.70
N VAL A 748 -6.20 18.71 13.48
CA VAL A 748 -5.01 17.86 13.62
C VAL A 748 -5.37 16.57 14.38
N HIS A 749 -6.21 16.67 15.42
CA HIS A 749 -6.71 15.51 16.16
C HIS A 749 -7.59 14.60 15.28
N PHE A 750 -8.39 15.15 14.37
CA PHE A 750 -9.14 14.38 13.37
C PHE A 750 -8.21 13.70 12.36
N LEU A 751 -7.19 14.42 11.86
CA LEU A 751 -6.17 13.87 10.97
C LEU A 751 -5.38 12.73 11.64
N TYR A 752 -5.00 12.88 12.91
CA TYR A 752 -4.36 11.84 13.72
C TYR A 752 -5.22 10.58 13.85
N LYS A 753 -6.54 10.73 14.07
CA LYS A 753 -7.47 9.60 14.07
C LYS A 753 -7.58 8.93 12.69
N GLY A 754 -7.51 9.69 11.60
CA GLY A 754 -7.36 9.15 10.24
C GLY A 754 -6.08 8.33 10.08
N THR A 755 -4.93 8.92 10.42
CA THR A 755 -3.61 8.29 10.35
C THR A 755 -3.51 7.00 11.18
N LEU A 756 -4.08 6.98 12.40
CA LEU A 756 -4.18 5.75 13.21
C LEU A 756 -5.01 4.66 12.53
N ARG A 757 -6.13 4.99 11.87
CA ARG A 757 -6.95 4.02 11.13
C ARG A 757 -6.16 3.42 9.97
N VAL A 758 -5.44 4.24 9.20
CA VAL A 758 -4.58 3.76 8.10
C VAL A 758 -3.48 2.83 8.64
N LEU A 759 -2.79 3.21 9.73
CA LEU A 759 -1.78 2.37 10.37
C LEU A 759 -2.35 1.03 10.90
N LEU A 760 -3.57 1.01 11.44
CA LEU A 760 -4.23 -0.22 11.90
C LEU A 760 -4.63 -1.15 10.74
N VAL A 761 -5.13 -0.60 9.62
CA VAL A 761 -5.40 -1.38 8.40
C VAL A 761 -4.10 -1.97 7.85
N LEU A 762 -3.01 -1.19 7.80
CA LEU A 762 -1.70 -1.68 7.36
C LEU A 762 -1.14 -2.77 8.29
N LEU A 763 -1.33 -2.67 9.60
CA LEU A 763 -0.92 -3.71 10.55
C LEU A 763 -1.71 -5.02 10.36
N HIS A 764 -2.98 -4.96 9.96
CA HIS A 764 -3.81 -6.15 9.74
C HIS A 764 -3.56 -6.78 8.35
N ASP A 765 -3.64 -5.98 7.29
CA ASP A 765 -3.67 -6.46 5.90
C ASP A 765 -2.28 -6.55 5.26
N PHE A 766 -1.32 -5.74 5.73
CA PHE A 766 0.03 -5.60 5.16
C PHE A 766 1.16 -5.50 6.21
N PRO A 767 1.20 -6.32 7.28
CA PRO A 767 2.19 -6.16 8.35
C PRO A 767 3.63 -6.29 7.86
N GLU A 768 3.92 -7.08 6.82
CA GLU A 768 5.27 -7.20 6.26
C GLU A 768 5.78 -5.87 5.69
N PHE A 769 4.90 -5.03 5.14
CA PHE A 769 5.26 -3.69 4.67
C PHE A 769 5.65 -2.77 5.84
N LEU A 770 4.91 -2.83 6.95
CA LEU A 770 5.31 -2.13 8.18
C LEU A 770 6.61 -2.70 8.78
N CYS A 771 6.84 -4.02 8.70
CA CYS A 771 8.07 -4.67 9.18
C CYS A 771 9.30 -4.15 8.45
N ASP A 772 9.25 -4.11 7.12
CA ASP A 772 10.40 -3.83 6.26
C ASP A 772 10.78 -2.33 6.25
N PHE A 773 9.80 -1.45 6.46
CA PHE A 773 10.00 0.01 6.46
C PHE A 773 9.92 0.67 7.85
N HIS A 774 9.75 -0.10 8.92
CA HIS A 774 9.64 0.38 10.31
C HIS A 774 10.66 1.46 10.68
N PHE A 775 11.92 1.31 10.24
CA PHE A 775 13.02 2.23 10.49
C PHE A 775 12.71 3.61 9.92
N SER A 776 12.41 3.70 8.61
CA SER A 776 12.08 4.98 7.95
C SER A 776 10.84 5.68 8.54
N PHE A 777 9.88 4.94 9.09
CA PHE A 777 8.73 5.53 9.77
C PHE A 777 9.08 6.02 11.19
N CYS A 778 9.89 5.26 11.93
CA CYS A 778 10.32 5.64 13.28
C CYS A 778 11.33 6.80 13.31
N ASP A 779 12.04 7.05 12.21
CA ASP A 779 12.88 8.25 12.03
C ASP A 779 12.07 9.55 11.94
N VAL A 780 10.83 9.48 11.43
CA VAL A 780 9.99 10.66 11.17
C VAL A 780 8.93 10.87 12.27
N ILE A 781 8.31 9.80 12.78
CA ILE A 781 7.29 9.90 13.82
C ILE A 781 7.96 10.28 15.16
N PRO A 782 7.55 11.37 15.86
CA PRO A 782 8.14 11.78 17.13
C PRO A 782 8.20 10.68 18.21
N PRO A 783 9.19 10.69 19.12
CA PRO A 783 9.23 9.78 20.27
C PRO A 783 7.97 9.84 21.14
N SER A 784 7.36 11.03 21.28
CA SER A 784 6.10 11.23 22.01
C SER A 784 4.91 10.48 21.42
N CYS A 785 4.94 10.11 20.13
CA CYS A 785 3.87 9.41 19.43
C CYS A 785 3.92 7.90 19.64
N ILE A 786 4.02 7.48 20.91
CA ILE A 786 4.20 6.09 21.33
C ILE A 786 3.19 5.15 20.67
N GLN A 787 1.89 5.51 20.60
CA GLN A 787 0.88 4.64 19.99
C GLN A 787 1.12 4.39 18.49
N MET A 788 1.49 5.42 17.72
CA MET A 788 1.83 5.26 16.29
C MET A 788 3.06 4.39 16.11
N ARG A 789 4.12 4.63 16.90
CA ARG A 789 5.34 3.81 16.89
C ARG A 789 5.03 2.36 17.27
N ASN A 790 4.23 2.11 18.32
CA ASN A 790 3.83 0.77 18.73
C ASN A 790 3.10 0.01 17.62
N ILE A 791 2.14 0.63 16.91
CA ILE A 791 1.42 -0.05 15.80
C ILE A 791 2.39 -0.54 14.72
N ILE A 792 3.42 0.24 14.39
CA ILE A 792 4.45 -0.12 13.41
C ILE A 792 5.42 -1.18 13.97
N LEU A 793 5.87 -1.02 15.21
CA LEU A 793 6.83 -1.91 15.87
C LEU A 793 6.24 -3.25 16.31
N SER A 794 4.92 -3.34 16.44
CA SER A 794 4.15 -4.57 16.66
C SER A 794 3.87 -5.37 15.39
N ALA A 795 4.22 -4.85 14.20
CA ALA A 795 4.08 -5.63 12.97
C ALA A 795 5.09 -6.81 12.95
N PHE A 796 4.63 -7.95 12.43
CA PHE A 796 5.44 -9.17 12.26
C PHE A 796 4.98 -9.97 11.02
N PRO A 797 5.84 -10.83 10.42
CA PRO A 797 5.46 -11.62 9.25
C PRO A 797 4.32 -12.60 9.54
N ARG A 798 3.28 -12.66 8.69
CA ARG A 798 2.07 -13.47 8.92
C ARG A 798 2.28 -14.98 9.00
N ASN A 799 3.42 -15.48 8.52
CA ASN A 799 3.81 -16.88 8.63
C ASN A 799 4.49 -17.23 9.98
N MET A 800 4.81 -16.24 10.82
CA MET A 800 5.41 -16.44 12.14
C MET A 800 4.34 -16.62 13.22
N ARG A 801 4.48 -17.65 14.06
CA ARG A 801 3.66 -17.82 15.28
C ARG A 801 4.43 -17.25 16.47
N LEU A 802 3.97 -16.13 17.03
CA LEU A 802 4.58 -15.52 18.21
C LEU A 802 4.34 -16.39 19.46
N PRO A 803 5.38 -16.74 20.25
CA PRO A 803 5.20 -17.31 21.58
C PRO A 803 4.54 -16.30 22.52
N ASP A 804 3.64 -16.71 23.40
CA ASP A 804 3.02 -15.81 24.37
C ASP A 804 4.06 -15.35 25.43
N PRO A 805 4.36 -14.04 25.58
CA PRO A 805 5.32 -13.54 26.55
C PRO A 805 4.98 -13.85 28.02
N SER A 806 3.71 -14.15 28.33
CA SER A 806 3.28 -14.56 29.68
C SER A 806 3.58 -16.04 30.01
N THR A 807 4.04 -16.83 29.02
CA THR A 807 4.38 -18.25 29.20
C THR A 807 5.45 -18.43 30.29
N PRO A 808 5.17 -19.16 31.38
CA PRO A 808 6.14 -19.34 32.46
C PRO A 808 7.36 -20.13 31.96
N ASN A 809 8.56 -19.63 32.29
CA ASN A 809 9.86 -20.21 31.89
C ASN A 809 10.06 -20.31 30.36
N LEU A 810 9.51 -19.38 29.58
CA LEU A 810 9.77 -19.25 28.14
C LEU A 810 11.28 -19.12 27.85
N LYS A 811 11.88 -20.16 27.29
CA LYS A 811 13.31 -20.17 26.93
C LYS A 811 13.52 -19.50 25.58
N ILE A 812 13.67 -18.18 25.60
CA ILE A 812 13.87 -17.33 24.42
C ILE A 812 15.03 -17.86 23.55
N ASP A 813 16.13 -18.27 24.18
CA ASP A 813 17.34 -18.79 23.50
C ASP A 813 17.16 -20.11 22.72
N LEU A 814 15.98 -20.75 22.80
CA LEU A 814 15.64 -21.95 22.04
C LEU A 814 14.74 -21.69 20.82
N LEU A 815 14.30 -20.44 20.61
CA LEU A 815 13.51 -20.04 19.45
C LEU A 815 14.42 -19.98 18.21
N ALA A 816 14.07 -20.68 17.14
CA ALA A 816 14.89 -20.72 15.91
C ALA A 816 15.00 -19.35 15.24
N GLU A 817 13.97 -18.52 15.41
CA GLU A 817 13.80 -17.20 14.83
C GLU A 817 14.86 -16.20 15.33
N ILE A 818 15.37 -16.32 16.56
CA ILE A 818 16.39 -15.38 17.11
C ILE A 818 17.74 -15.48 16.40
N SER A 819 17.95 -16.50 15.57
CA SER A 819 19.15 -16.63 14.73
C SER A 819 19.04 -15.81 13.43
N GLN A 820 17.82 -15.43 13.04
CA GLN A 820 17.50 -14.89 11.72
C GLN A 820 17.46 -13.36 11.74
N SER A 821 17.98 -12.74 10.67
CA SER A 821 17.95 -11.28 10.52
C SER A 821 16.57 -10.80 10.05
N PRO A 822 15.99 -9.76 10.67
CA PRO A 822 14.78 -9.16 10.15
C PRO A 822 15.08 -8.47 8.81
N ARG A 823 14.14 -8.51 7.87
CA ARG A 823 14.25 -7.76 6.62
C ARG A 823 14.05 -6.28 6.90
N ILE A 824 14.87 -5.45 6.26
CA ILE A 824 14.84 -3.99 6.35
C ILE A 824 15.09 -3.46 4.94
N LEU A 825 14.15 -2.68 4.40
CA LEU A 825 14.21 -2.06 3.07
C LEU A 825 14.53 -0.56 3.12
N SER A 826 14.75 -0.02 4.33
CA SER A 826 15.20 1.36 4.55
C SER A 826 16.72 1.48 4.48
N GLU A 827 17.27 2.58 3.95
CA GLU A 827 18.72 2.83 3.93
C GLU A 827 19.27 3.20 5.33
N VAL A 828 19.54 2.19 6.15
CA VAL A 828 19.98 2.35 7.55
C VAL A 828 21.22 3.25 7.69
N ASP A 829 22.16 3.22 6.75
CA ASP A 829 23.42 3.97 6.84
C ASP A 829 23.41 5.34 6.14
N ALA A 830 22.27 5.80 5.61
CA ALA A 830 22.14 7.08 4.90
C ALA A 830 22.55 8.29 5.76
N ALA A 831 22.13 8.35 7.02
CA ALA A 831 22.54 9.44 7.92
C ALA A 831 24.05 9.39 8.26
N LEU A 832 24.62 8.19 8.41
CA LEU A 832 26.06 8.00 8.68
C LEU A 832 26.93 8.42 7.48
N LYS A 833 26.46 8.15 6.26
CA LYS A 833 27.06 8.65 5.00
C LYS A 833 26.96 10.18 4.91
N SER A 834 25.76 10.73 5.13
CA SER A 834 25.49 12.18 5.07
C SER A 834 26.36 12.98 6.05
N LYS A 835 26.58 12.45 7.25
CA LYS A 835 27.45 13.06 8.28
C LYS A 835 28.91 12.61 8.21
N GLN A 836 29.29 11.82 7.20
CA GLN A 836 30.63 11.28 6.94
C GLN A 836 31.23 10.39 8.05
N ILE A 837 30.54 10.13 9.16
CA ILE A 837 31.02 9.32 10.28
C ILE A 837 31.02 7.80 10.01
N LYS A 838 30.46 7.34 8.88
CA LYS A 838 30.41 5.91 8.55
C LYS A 838 31.79 5.25 8.54
N SER A 839 32.79 5.91 7.95
CA SER A 839 34.16 5.36 7.89
C SER A 839 34.80 5.22 9.27
N ASP A 840 34.64 6.23 10.13
CA ASP A 840 35.10 6.19 11.52
C ASP A 840 34.50 5.00 12.29
N VAL A 841 33.18 4.78 12.15
CA VAL A 841 32.46 3.66 12.76
C VAL A 841 32.97 2.32 12.22
N ASP A 842 33.10 2.19 10.89
CA ASP A 842 33.60 0.99 10.23
C ASP A 842 35.06 0.67 10.62
N GLU A 843 35.90 1.68 10.87
CA GLU A 843 37.27 1.50 11.32
C GLU A 843 37.33 1.13 12.80
N TYR A 844 36.58 1.84 13.66
CA TYR A 844 36.55 1.55 15.10
C TYR A 844 36.04 0.12 15.37
N LEU A 845 34.97 -0.31 14.70
CA LEU A 845 34.41 -1.67 14.82
C LEU A 845 35.31 -2.79 14.26
N LYS A 846 36.35 -2.46 13.47
CA LYS A 846 37.33 -3.42 12.94
C LYS A 846 38.63 -3.44 13.75
N THR A 847 39.06 -2.29 14.25
CA THR A 847 40.42 -2.09 14.79
C THR A 847 40.46 -1.89 16.30
N ARG A 848 39.37 -1.39 16.91
CA ARG A 848 39.24 -1.06 18.35
C ARG A 848 40.48 -0.31 18.89
N GLN A 849 40.97 0.67 18.13
CA GLN A 849 42.18 1.43 18.44
C GLN A 849 42.08 2.16 19.79
N GLN A 850 42.85 1.69 20.76
CA GLN A 850 42.97 2.32 22.08
C GLN A 850 43.57 3.74 21.91
N GLY A 851 42.86 4.75 22.41
CA GLY A 851 43.25 6.15 22.26
C GLY A 851 42.71 6.86 21.01
N SER A 852 41.86 6.22 20.21
CA SER A 852 41.12 6.92 19.14
C SER A 852 40.20 8.00 19.72
N SER A 853 40.25 9.23 19.18
CA SER A 853 39.35 10.32 19.61
C SER A 853 37.89 10.08 19.21
N PHE A 854 37.61 9.11 18.33
CA PHE A 854 36.29 8.85 17.77
C PHE A 854 35.17 8.81 18.81
N LEU A 855 35.37 8.12 19.94
CA LEU A 855 34.39 8.02 21.02
C LEU A 855 34.19 9.37 21.73
N THR A 856 35.27 10.08 22.05
CA THR A 856 35.22 11.41 22.68
C THR A 856 34.55 12.45 21.78
N ASP A 857 34.81 12.38 20.48
CA ASP A 857 34.19 13.25 19.46
C ASP A 857 32.73 12.87 19.15
N LEU A 858 32.31 11.64 19.49
CA LEU A 858 31.03 11.07 19.06
C LEU A 858 29.83 11.89 19.55
N ARG A 859 29.84 12.32 20.81
CA ARG A 859 28.79 13.21 21.36
C ARG A 859 28.67 14.49 20.54
N GLN A 860 29.79 15.10 20.17
CA GLN A 860 29.81 16.34 19.40
C GLN A 860 29.34 16.12 17.95
N LYS A 861 29.69 14.98 17.34
CA LYS A 861 29.22 14.54 16.01
C LYS A 861 27.71 14.27 15.96
N LEU A 862 27.08 13.93 17.08
CA LEU A 862 25.62 13.69 17.20
C LEU A 862 24.77 14.96 17.37
N LEU A 863 25.37 16.12 17.69
CA LEU A 863 24.64 17.37 17.89
C LEU A 863 24.24 18.06 16.57
N LEU A 864 23.18 18.85 16.63
CA LEU A 864 22.76 19.75 15.56
C LEU A 864 23.37 21.14 15.73
N LEU A 865 23.47 21.89 14.61
CA LEU A 865 23.74 23.32 14.66
C LEU A 865 22.56 24.04 15.34
N PRO A 866 22.76 25.17 16.05
CA PRO A 866 21.68 25.83 16.80
C PRO A 866 20.43 26.17 15.98
N SER A 867 20.61 26.52 14.70
CA SER A 867 19.51 26.77 13.74
C SER A 867 18.69 25.52 13.41
N ASP A 868 19.35 24.37 13.24
CA ASP A 868 18.67 23.09 13.01
C ASP A 868 18.06 22.55 14.29
N ALA A 869 18.70 22.75 15.44
CA ALA A 869 18.18 22.35 16.74
C ALA A 869 16.85 23.04 17.07
N ALA A 870 16.74 24.35 16.79
CA ALA A 870 15.49 25.10 16.95
C ALA A 870 14.36 24.57 16.05
N ARG A 871 14.68 24.15 14.81
CA ARG A 871 13.72 23.57 13.85
C ARG A 871 13.31 22.14 14.23
N ALA A 872 14.27 21.32 14.65
CA ALA A 872 14.06 19.94 15.09
C ALA A 872 13.44 19.82 16.48
N GLY A 873 13.44 20.88 17.30
CA GLY A 873 12.93 20.85 18.68
C GLY A 873 13.77 19.99 19.63
N THR A 874 14.99 19.61 19.21
CA THR A 874 15.96 18.81 19.95
C THR A 874 17.37 19.25 19.56
N ARG A 875 18.32 19.13 20.46
CA ARG A 875 19.74 19.45 20.21
C ARG A 875 20.46 18.35 19.42
N TYR A 876 19.83 17.19 19.22
CA TYR A 876 20.46 15.99 18.64
C TYR A 876 19.89 15.63 17.26
N ASN A 877 20.74 15.03 16.43
CA ASN A 877 20.31 14.49 15.14
C ASN A 877 19.68 13.10 15.34
N VAL A 878 18.35 13.05 15.52
CA VAL A 878 17.62 11.80 15.84
C VAL A 878 17.82 10.70 14.78
N PRO A 879 17.71 10.97 13.45
CA PRO A 879 18.00 9.96 12.44
C PRO A 879 19.45 9.43 12.51
N LEU A 880 20.43 10.29 12.80
CA LEU A 880 21.82 9.87 12.98
C LEU A 880 22.00 8.94 14.19
N ILE A 881 21.31 9.20 15.31
CA ILE A 881 21.29 8.31 16.47
C ILE A 881 20.64 6.97 16.11
N ASN A 882 19.47 6.98 15.45
CA ASN A 882 18.77 5.77 15.02
C ASN A 882 19.63 4.92 14.08
N SER A 883 20.22 5.55 13.04
CA SER A 883 21.16 4.92 12.11
C SER A 883 22.39 4.35 12.82
N LEU A 884 23.02 5.12 13.72
CA LEU A 884 24.21 4.66 14.44
C LEU A 884 23.91 3.42 15.28
N VAL A 885 22.82 3.45 16.05
CA VAL A 885 22.44 2.34 16.94
C VAL A 885 22.14 1.08 16.14
N LEU A 886 21.28 1.16 15.12
CA LEU A 886 20.92 0.00 14.32
C LEU A 886 22.13 -0.51 13.50
N TYR A 887 22.92 0.37 12.89
CA TYR A 887 24.07 -0.04 12.10
C TYR A 887 25.16 -0.73 12.93
N VAL A 888 25.49 -0.18 14.11
CA VAL A 888 26.46 -0.80 15.03
C VAL A 888 25.98 -2.18 15.49
N GLY A 889 24.69 -2.33 15.82
CA GLY A 889 24.13 -3.64 16.16
C GLY A 889 24.13 -4.63 15.00
N MET A 890 23.75 -4.20 13.80
CA MET A 890 23.82 -5.04 12.58
C MET A 890 25.25 -5.55 12.32
N GLN A 891 26.25 -4.68 12.44
CA GLN A 891 27.66 -5.08 12.29
C GLN A 891 28.12 -6.03 13.40
N ALA A 892 27.74 -5.79 14.66
CA ALA A 892 28.07 -6.69 15.76
C ALA A 892 27.47 -8.09 15.58
N ILE A 893 26.19 -8.18 15.17
CA ILE A 893 25.49 -9.44 14.88
C ILE A 893 26.16 -10.17 13.71
N GLN A 894 26.51 -9.45 12.63
CA GLN A 894 27.21 -10.03 11.48
C GLN A 894 28.59 -10.59 11.87
N GLN A 895 29.35 -9.88 12.71
CA GLN A 895 30.65 -10.35 13.23
C GLN A 895 30.53 -11.58 14.14
N LEU A 896 29.45 -11.69 14.92
CA LEU A 896 29.16 -12.87 15.75
C LEU A 896 28.79 -14.09 14.88
N GLN A 897 27.86 -13.92 13.93
CA GLN A 897 27.41 -15.01 13.05
C GLN A 897 28.55 -15.57 12.18
N ALA A 898 29.45 -14.72 11.68
CA ALA A 898 30.55 -15.11 10.80
C ALA A 898 31.64 -15.99 11.46
N ARG A 899 31.53 -16.32 12.75
CA ARG A 899 32.55 -17.07 13.52
C ARG A 899 32.05 -18.38 14.14
N THR A 900 30.81 -18.79 13.91
CA THR A 900 30.24 -20.06 14.41
C THR A 900 30.38 -21.16 13.36
N PRO A 901 31.21 -22.21 13.57
CA PRO A 901 31.35 -23.29 12.61
C PRO A 901 30.10 -24.20 12.58
N PRO A 902 29.72 -24.79 11.43
CA PRO A 902 28.51 -25.63 11.33
C PRO A 902 28.50 -26.93 12.18
N HIS A 903 29.60 -27.30 12.82
CA HIS A 903 29.79 -28.59 13.52
C HIS A 903 30.32 -28.41 14.96
N ALA A 904 29.72 -27.50 15.73
CA ALA A 904 30.08 -27.24 17.13
C ALA A 904 28.88 -27.35 18.11
N GLN A 905 27.94 -28.27 17.88
CA GLN A 905 26.90 -28.63 18.86
C GLN A 905 27.42 -29.66 19.89
N SER A 906 28.52 -29.35 20.58
CA SER A 906 29.02 -30.13 21.72
C SER A 906 29.91 -29.29 22.63
N MET A 907 29.86 -29.56 23.93
CA MET A 907 30.66 -28.96 25.01
C MET A 907 30.54 -27.43 25.20
N ALA A 908 29.65 -27.02 26.11
CA ALA A 908 29.62 -25.66 26.64
C ALA A 908 30.83 -25.41 27.58
N SER A 909 31.85 -24.66 27.13
CA SER A 909 32.86 -24.00 28.01
C SER A 909 33.93 -23.17 27.25
N SER A 910 33.55 -22.09 26.56
CA SER A 910 34.52 -21.17 25.90
C SER A 910 34.08 -19.70 25.80
N VAL A 911 33.31 -19.22 26.80
CA VAL A 911 32.78 -17.84 26.88
C VAL A 911 33.81 -16.68 26.77
N PRO A 912 35.09 -16.76 27.21
CA PRO A 912 35.94 -15.58 27.36
C PRO A 912 36.19 -14.70 26.12
N LEU A 913 36.21 -15.26 24.90
CA LEU A 913 36.65 -14.51 23.71
C LEU A 913 35.51 -13.83 22.93
N ALA A 914 34.28 -14.37 22.98
CA ALA A 914 33.12 -13.72 22.35
C ALA A 914 32.84 -12.34 22.95
N VAL A 915 33.06 -12.21 24.27
CA VAL A 915 32.96 -10.95 25.05
C VAL A 915 33.85 -9.84 24.47
N PHE A 916 35.01 -10.17 23.88
CA PHE A 916 35.98 -9.17 23.42
C PHE A 916 35.56 -8.42 22.15
N LEU A 917 34.77 -9.07 21.28
CA LEU A 917 34.34 -8.51 19.98
C LEU A 917 33.01 -7.75 20.09
N VAL A 918 32.10 -8.26 20.92
CA VAL A 918 30.95 -7.47 21.40
C VAL A 918 31.44 -6.18 22.09
N GLY A 919 32.65 -6.22 22.67
CA GLY A 919 33.39 -5.08 23.21
C GLY A 919 33.41 -3.83 22.33
N ALA A 920 33.76 -3.89 21.04
CA ALA A 920 33.88 -2.66 20.23
C ALA A 920 32.53 -1.95 20.00
N ALA A 921 31.44 -2.70 19.90
CA ALA A 921 30.08 -2.15 19.84
C ALA A 921 29.59 -1.68 21.21
N LEU A 922 29.95 -2.41 22.29
CA LEU A 922 29.67 -2.00 23.66
C LEU A 922 30.42 -0.73 24.06
N ASP A 923 31.67 -0.52 23.62
CA ASP A 923 32.41 0.73 23.89
C ASP A 923 31.61 1.94 23.38
N ILE A 924 31.03 1.83 22.17
CA ILE A 924 30.15 2.85 21.59
C ILE A 924 28.89 3.02 22.46
N PHE A 925 28.17 1.94 22.77
CA PHE A 925 26.92 2.03 23.55
C PHE A 925 27.13 2.50 25.00
N GLN A 926 28.25 2.15 25.63
CA GLN A 926 28.66 2.63 26.94
C GLN A 926 29.05 4.11 26.91
N THR A 927 29.81 4.54 25.89
CA THR A 927 30.09 5.97 25.65
C THR A 927 28.78 6.75 25.50
N LEU A 928 27.83 6.26 24.70
CA LEU A 928 26.54 6.93 24.47
C LEU A 928 25.67 7.01 25.74
N ILE A 929 25.63 5.98 26.60
CA ILE A 929 24.81 6.04 27.82
C ILE A 929 25.48 6.82 28.98
N LEU A 930 26.81 7.01 28.94
CA LEU A 930 27.54 7.75 29.97
C LEU A 930 27.72 9.23 29.60
N ASP A 931 28.12 9.54 28.37
CA ASP A 931 28.52 10.89 27.97
C ASP A 931 27.36 11.76 27.49
N LEU A 932 26.26 11.18 27.00
CA LEU A 932 25.08 11.95 26.59
C LEU A 932 24.33 12.49 27.83
N ASP A 933 23.71 13.66 27.68
CA ASP A 933 22.79 14.19 28.68
C ASP A 933 21.40 13.51 28.61
N THR A 934 20.52 13.84 29.56
CA THR A 934 19.20 13.19 29.71
C THR A 934 18.38 13.15 28.42
N GLU A 935 18.45 14.18 27.58
CA GLU A 935 17.82 14.24 26.25
C GLU A 935 18.46 13.24 25.27
N GLY A 936 19.79 13.28 25.14
CA GLY A 936 20.52 12.38 24.24
C GLY A 936 20.37 10.91 24.65
N ARG A 937 20.42 10.60 25.96
CA ARG A 937 20.20 9.24 26.48
C ARG A 937 18.77 8.75 26.22
N TYR A 938 17.77 9.62 26.36
CA TYR A 938 16.37 9.27 26.04
C TYR A 938 16.20 8.91 24.56
N LEU A 939 16.85 9.64 23.65
CA LEU A 939 16.84 9.37 22.22
C LEU A 939 17.60 8.07 21.87
N PHE A 940 18.80 7.87 22.44
CA PHE A 940 19.58 6.64 22.29
C PHE A 940 18.82 5.39 22.77
N LEU A 941 18.21 5.45 23.97
CA LEU A 941 17.39 4.36 24.49
C LEU A 941 16.14 4.11 23.64
N ASN A 942 15.54 5.15 23.06
CA ASN A 942 14.46 5.02 22.09
C ASN A 942 14.91 4.32 20.80
N ALA A 943 16.11 4.61 20.30
CA ALA A 943 16.69 3.94 19.12
C ALA A 943 16.93 2.44 19.36
N VAL A 944 17.39 2.06 20.56
CA VAL A 944 17.51 0.66 21.01
C VAL A 944 16.13 0.01 21.15
N ALA A 945 15.19 0.67 21.84
CA ALA A 945 13.84 0.14 22.07
C ALA A 945 13.01 -0.02 20.78
N ASN A 946 13.32 0.73 19.71
CA ASN A 946 12.73 0.54 18.39
C ASN A 946 13.08 -0.81 17.74
N GLN A 947 14.11 -1.51 18.23
CA GLN A 947 14.53 -2.81 17.67
C GLN A 947 13.85 -4.00 18.38
N LEU A 948 13.15 -3.77 19.49
CA LEU A 948 12.53 -4.79 20.34
C LEU A 948 11.18 -5.29 19.75
N ARG A 949 11.21 -5.79 18.52
CA ARG A 949 10.02 -6.18 17.71
C ARG A 949 9.67 -7.66 17.90
N TYR A 950 9.31 -8.38 16.84
CA TYR A 950 9.06 -9.82 16.86
C TYR A 950 10.36 -10.64 17.08
N PRO A 951 10.30 -11.97 17.35
CA PRO A 951 11.49 -12.82 17.45
C PRO A 951 12.41 -12.72 16.22
N ASN A 952 13.59 -12.15 16.40
CA ASN A 952 14.68 -12.08 15.40
C ASN A 952 16.00 -11.72 16.11
N ASN A 953 17.14 -11.80 15.42
CA ASN A 953 18.45 -11.57 16.01
C ASN A 953 18.69 -10.10 16.47
N HIS A 954 18.08 -9.09 15.82
CA HIS A 954 18.14 -7.70 16.31
C HIS A 954 17.36 -7.59 17.63
N THR A 955 16.14 -8.12 17.69
CA THR A 955 15.33 -8.12 18.93
C THR A 955 16.08 -8.76 20.09
N HIS A 956 16.72 -9.91 19.87
CA HIS A 956 17.52 -10.61 20.88
C HIS A 956 18.76 -9.80 21.31
N TYR A 957 19.54 -9.34 20.34
CA TYR A 957 20.75 -8.53 20.59
C TYR A 957 20.44 -7.24 21.35
N PHE A 958 19.47 -6.44 20.90
CA PHE A 958 19.14 -5.16 21.55
C PHE A 958 18.42 -5.36 22.89
N SER A 959 17.72 -6.47 23.10
CA SER A 959 17.23 -6.87 24.43
C SER A 959 18.39 -7.14 25.39
N PHE A 960 19.40 -7.92 24.96
CA PHE A 960 20.63 -8.12 25.72
C PHE A 960 21.38 -6.81 26.02
N ILE A 961 21.55 -5.93 25.02
CA ILE A 961 22.22 -4.63 25.22
C ILE A 961 21.49 -3.79 26.27
N LEU A 962 20.16 -3.68 26.20
CA LEU A 962 19.39 -2.87 27.15
C LEU A 962 19.49 -3.42 28.60
N LEU A 963 19.40 -4.74 28.76
CA LEU A 963 19.55 -5.41 30.07
C LEU A 963 20.98 -5.32 30.62
N TYR A 964 21.99 -5.39 29.75
CA TYR A 964 23.39 -5.18 30.11
C TYR A 964 23.64 -3.75 30.59
N LEU A 965 23.18 -2.74 29.85
CA LEU A 965 23.32 -1.33 30.26
C LEU A 965 22.56 -1.02 31.56
N PHE A 966 21.46 -1.72 31.86
CA PHE A 966 20.79 -1.63 33.16
C PHE A 966 21.65 -2.24 34.28
N ALA A 967 22.18 -3.44 34.05
CA ALA A 967 22.94 -4.20 35.05
C ALA A 967 24.27 -3.55 35.45
N GLU A 968 25.05 -3.08 34.46
CA GLU A 968 26.38 -2.50 34.69
C GLU A 968 26.34 -1.00 35.06
N SER A 969 25.16 -0.36 35.01
CA SER A 969 25.06 1.05 35.40
C SER A 969 25.14 1.24 36.92
N ASN A 970 26.20 1.94 37.34
CA ASN A 970 26.33 2.48 38.70
C ASN A 970 25.50 3.76 38.93
N GLN A 971 24.85 4.32 37.89
CA GLN A 971 23.95 5.48 38.01
C GLN A 971 22.49 5.03 37.98
N GLU A 972 21.75 5.31 39.06
CA GLU A 972 20.32 4.99 39.15
C GLU A 972 19.49 5.77 38.11
N VAL A 973 19.88 7.00 37.74
CA VAL A 973 19.22 7.80 36.69
C VAL A 973 19.23 7.08 35.32
N ILE A 974 20.26 6.29 35.01
CA ILE A 974 20.30 5.50 33.76
C ILE A 974 19.31 4.33 33.85
N GLN A 975 19.23 3.66 35.01
CA GLN A 975 18.27 2.58 35.27
C GLN A 975 16.82 3.09 35.24
N GLU A 976 16.56 4.28 35.77
CA GLU A 976 15.29 4.99 35.67
C GLU A 976 14.95 5.31 34.19
N GLN A 977 15.88 5.90 33.42
CA GLN A 977 15.65 6.22 32.01
C GLN A 977 15.39 4.98 31.15
N ILE A 978 16.10 3.86 31.39
CA ILE A 978 15.84 2.57 30.72
C ILE A 978 14.42 2.08 31.06
N THR A 979 14.08 2.08 32.34
CA THR A 979 12.76 1.63 32.81
C THR A 979 11.64 2.48 32.24
N ARG A 980 11.82 3.80 32.21
CA ARG A 980 10.86 4.76 31.63
C ARG A 980 10.60 4.49 30.15
N VAL A 981 11.65 4.32 29.33
CA VAL A 981 11.50 4.09 27.88
C VAL A 981 10.79 2.76 27.58
N LEU A 982 10.96 1.74 28.44
CA LEU A 982 10.14 0.51 28.36
C LEU A 982 8.70 0.76 28.80
N LEU A 983 8.51 1.39 29.96
CA LEU A 983 7.20 1.57 30.61
C LEU A 983 6.27 2.48 29.82
N GLU A 984 6.76 3.60 29.30
CA GLU A 984 5.96 4.55 28.51
C GLU A 984 5.40 3.89 27.23
N ARG A 985 6.09 2.87 26.70
CA ARG A 985 5.66 2.04 25.56
C ARG A 985 4.68 0.92 25.94
N LEU A 986 4.49 0.63 27.23
CA LEU A 986 3.57 -0.40 27.73
C LEU A 986 2.27 0.17 28.32
N ILE A 987 2.28 1.40 28.86
CA ILE A 987 1.06 2.07 29.38
C ILE A 987 0.05 2.47 28.31
N VAL A 988 0.45 2.55 27.04
CA VAL A 988 -0.46 2.87 25.94
C VAL A 988 -1.39 1.72 25.60
N ASN A 989 -2.49 2.03 24.92
CA ASN A 989 -3.36 1.04 24.31
C ASN A 989 -2.59 0.09 23.38
N ARG A 990 -3.04 -1.17 23.34
CA ARG A 990 -2.54 -2.20 22.41
C ARG A 990 -2.57 -1.71 20.95
N PRO A 991 -1.67 -2.18 20.09
CA PRO A 991 -0.74 -3.29 20.30
C PRO A 991 0.54 -2.90 21.06
N HIS A 992 1.28 -3.92 21.50
CA HIS A 992 2.59 -3.81 22.16
C HIS A 992 3.60 -4.70 21.41
N PRO A 993 4.85 -4.25 21.17
CA PRO A 993 5.87 -5.10 20.54
C PRO A 993 6.24 -6.31 21.41
N TRP A 994 6.46 -7.47 20.78
CA TRP A 994 6.75 -8.73 21.49
C TRP A 994 8.04 -8.64 22.32
N GLY A 995 9.13 -8.17 21.72
CA GLY A 995 10.44 -8.03 22.34
C GLY A 995 10.45 -7.00 23.46
N LEU A 996 9.65 -5.93 23.34
CA LEU A 996 9.46 -4.94 24.39
C LEU A 996 8.88 -5.58 25.65
N LEU A 997 7.82 -6.38 25.51
CA LEU A 997 7.23 -7.15 26.61
C LEU A 997 8.26 -8.12 27.20
N ILE A 998 8.93 -8.91 26.36
CA ILE A 998 9.93 -9.90 26.81
C ILE A 998 11.08 -9.25 27.60
N THR A 999 11.66 -8.16 27.09
CA THR A 999 12.77 -7.44 27.75
C THR A 999 12.33 -6.85 29.08
N PHE A 1000 11.10 -6.34 29.16
CA PHE A 1000 10.54 -5.80 30.41
C PHE A 1000 10.22 -6.89 31.44
N ILE A 1001 9.66 -8.03 31.00
CA ILE A 1001 9.38 -9.19 31.85
C ILE A 1001 10.68 -9.75 32.45
N GLU A 1002 11.73 -9.89 31.63
CA GLU A 1002 13.07 -10.32 32.07
C GLU A 1002 13.67 -9.34 33.08
N LEU A 1003 13.58 -8.03 32.83
CA LEU A 1003 14.06 -6.97 33.74
C LEU A 1003 13.40 -7.04 35.12
N ILE A 1004 12.08 -7.23 35.19
CA ILE A 1004 11.33 -7.22 36.46
C ILE A 1004 11.30 -8.58 37.16
N LYS A 1005 11.51 -9.70 36.46
CA LYS A 1005 11.48 -11.06 37.06
C LYS A 1005 12.85 -11.60 37.45
N ASN A 1006 13.91 -11.32 36.67
CA ASN A 1006 15.21 -11.93 36.96
C ASN A 1006 15.88 -11.20 38.14
N PRO A 1007 16.18 -11.90 39.26
CA PRO A 1007 16.75 -11.27 40.45
C PRO A 1007 18.13 -10.64 40.20
N ARG A 1008 18.84 -11.01 39.12
CA ARG A 1008 20.13 -10.42 38.72
C ARG A 1008 20.09 -8.89 38.62
N TYR A 1009 19.00 -8.31 38.13
CA TYR A 1009 18.89 -6.85 37.93
C TYR A 1009 18.54 -6.10 39.23
N ASN A 1010 18.05 -6.83 40.24
CA ASN A 1010 17.62 -6.29 41.54
C ASN A 1010 16.61 -5.13 41.42
N PHE A 1011 15.68 -5.24 40.47
CA PHE A 1011 14.77 -4.17 40.03
C PHE A 1011 13.95 -3.55 41.18
N TRP A 1012 13.25 -4.37 41.97
CA TRP A 1012 12.34 -3.95 43.04
C TRP A 1012 13.02 -3.35 44.30
N SER A 1013 14.35 -3.20 44.26
CA SER A 1013 15.15 -2.51 45.30
C SER A 1013 15.47 -1.05 44.96
N ARG A 1014 15.28 -0.63 43.70
CA ARG A 1014 15.61 0.73 43.25
C ARG A 1014 14.57 1.72 43.79
N SER A 1015 15.00 2.93 44.11
CA SER A 1015 14.12 3.96 44.70
C SER A 1015 13.00 4.37 43.74
N PHE A 1016 13.28 4.44 42.43
CA PHE A 1016 12.31 4.83 41.43
C PHE A 1016 11.15 3.83 41.26
N THR A 1017 11.27 2.56 41.63
CA THR A 1017 10.13 1.61 41.51
C THR A 1017 9.03 1.86 42.53
N ARG A 1018 9.30 2.67 43.57
CA ARG A 1018 8.36 3.03 44.64
C ARG A 1018 8.17 4.55 44.79
N CYS A 1019 8.56 5.33 43.78
CA CYS A 1019 8.46 6.80 43.83
C CYS A 1019 7.01 7.32 43.82
N ALA A 1020 6.05 6.52 43.32
CA ALA A 1020 4.62 6.79 43.39
C ALA A 1020 3.82 5.48 43.49
N PRO A 1021 2.77 5.39 44.34
CA PRO A 1021 1.94 4.19 44.46
C PRO A 1021 1.28 3.73 43.15
N GLU A 1022 1.02 4.65 42.23
CA GLU A 1022 0.45 4.38 40.91
C GLU A 1022 1.46 3.64 40.01
N ILE A 1023 2.74 4.01 40.10
CA ILE A 1023 3.84 3.41 39.37
C ILE A 1023 4.14 2.01 39.92
N GLU A 1024 4.13 1.84 41.25
CA GLU A 1024 4.31 0.55 41.91
C GLU A 1024 3.17 -0.43 41.51
N LYS A 1025 1.90 0.00 41.63
CA LYS A 1025 0.72 -0.79 41.19
C LYS A 1025 0.76 -1.13 39.70
N LEU A 1026 1.28 -0.25 38.86
CA LEU A 1026 1.44 -0.49 37.42
C LEU A 1026 2.51 -1.57 37.15
N PHE A 1027 3.68 -1.48 37.79
CA PHE A 1027 4.71 -2.54 37.71
C PHE A 1027 4.16 -3.89 38.21
N GLU A 1028 3.45 -3.90 39.34
CA GLU A 1028 2.78 -5.09 39.86
C GLU A 1028 1.72 -5.63 38.89
N SER A 1029 0.93 -4.77 38.26
CA SER A 1029 -0.12 -5.19 37.31
C SER A 1029 0.48 -5.89 36.11
N VAL A 1030 1.55 -5.33 35.51
CA VAL A 1030 2.25 -5.98 34.38
C VAL A 1030 2.94 -7.27 34.84
N SER A 1031 3.60 -7.27 35.99
CA SER A 1031 4.19 -8.48 36.59
C SER A 1031 3.16 -9.60 36.77
N ARG A 1032 1.99 -9.29 37.37
CA ARG A 1032 0.87 -10.22 37.56
C ARG A 1032 0.29 -10.71 36.22
N SER A 1033 0.07 -9.81 35.25
CA SER A 1033 -0.41 -10.16 33.90
C SER A 1033 0.54 -11.10 33.15
N CYS A 1034 1.84 -11.04 33.45
CA CYS A 1034 2.86 -11.90 32.86
C CYS A 1034 3.25 -13.09 33.76
N GLY A 1035 2.45 -13.43 34.78
CA GLY A 1035 2.69 -14.60 35.65
C GLY A 1035 3.81 -14.40 36.68
N GLY A 1036 3.82 -13.26 37.37
CA GLY A 1036 4.62 -13.03 38.57
C GLY A 1036 4.06 -13.76 39.80
N PRO A 1037 4.85 -13.87 40.90
CA PRO A 1037 4.38 -14.47 42.14
C PRO A 1037 3.24 -13.65 42.76
N LYS A 1038 2.33 -14.33 43.49
CA LYS A 1038 1.39 -13.65 44.38
C LYS A 1038 2.16 -12.98 45.54
N PRO A 1039 1.70 -11.84 46.08
CA PRO A 1039 2.18 -11.38 47.37
C PRO A 1039 1.89 -12.43 48.45
N VAL A 1040 2.74 -12.49 49.47
CA VAL A 1040 2.43 -13.20 50.72
C VAL A 1040 1.40 -12.34 51.46
N ASP A 1041 0.31 -12.95 51.95
CA ASP A 1041 -0.70 -12.22 52.72
C ASP A 1041 -0.10 -11.65 54.01
N GLU A 1042 -0.15 -10.32 54.18
CA GLU A 1042 0.11 -9.65 55.46
C GLU A 1042 -1.08 -9.90 56.42
N GLY A 1043 -1.15 -11.11 56.96
CA GLY A 1043 -2.25 -11.58 57.81
C GLY A 1043 -1.78 -12.41 59.01
N GLY A 1044 -0.76 -11.96 59.74
CA GLY A 1044 -0.01 -12.85 60.65
C GLY A 1044 0.63 -12.28 61.93
N VAL A 1045 0.27 -11.08 62.42
CA VAL A 1045 0.71 -10.56 63.74
C VAL A 1045 -0.37 -9.61 64.31
N ALA A 1046 -0.85 -9.69 65.56
CA ALA A 1046 -0.89 -10.75 66.56
C ALA A 1046 -2.03 -10.44 67.57
N GLY A 1047 -2.49 -11.43 68.34
CA GLY A 1047 -3.58 -11.22 69.31
C GLY A 1047 -3.87 -12.45 70.18
N GLY A 1048 -2.93 -12.81 71.06
CA GLY A 1048 -3.10 -13.97 71.94
C GLY A 1048 -3.87 -13.65 73.22
N ILE A 1049 -4.89 -14.47 73.52
CA ILE A 1049 -5.48 -14.66 74.85
C ILE A 1049 -5.67 -16.19 75.06
N SER A 1050 -5.52 -16.65 76.30
CA SER A 1050 -5.71 -18.04 76.76
C SER A 1050 -7.11 -18.60 76.39
N ASP A 1051 -7.33 -19.92 76.29
CA ASP A 1051 -7.38 -20.79 77.48
C ASP A 1051 -7.41 -22.32 77.22
N MET A 1052 -6.95 -23.05 78.24
CA MET A 1052 -7.26 -24.43 78.68
C MET A 1052 -7.11 -25.67 77.77
N HIS A 1053 -6.44 -26.67 78.40
CA HIS A 1053 -6.39 -28.12 78.15
C HIS A 1053 -5.55 -28.67 76.98
#